data_AF-A0A7R9F2R0-F1
#
_entry.id   AF-A0A7R9F2R0-F1
#
_cell.length_a   1.000
_cell.length_b   1.000
_cell.length_c   1.000
_cell.angle_alpha   90.00
_cell.angle_beta   90.00
_cell.angle_gamma   90.00
#
_symmetry.space_group_name_H-M   'P 1'
#
loop_
_entity.id
_entity.type
_entity.pdbx_description
1 polymer ?
#
loop_
_entity_poly.entity_id
_entity_poly.type
_entity_poly.pdbx_seq_one_letter_code
_entity_poly.pdbx_strand_id
1 'polypeptide(L)'
;MLVTLVVCGMFLGSLLPAFGQEGPVGILYPRESESREVRSLDGVWNFRLSPVNDTAKGFTDEWYSQELRKSGDVIPMPVPASYNDITEDPEVRDFVGVVWYDRNFYVPSSWEGKRVWLRFGSVTYLAVVFVNGEHVVTHEIGHLPFRVEVTDRVNYGATNLITVAVNNTLYESSIPQGGVTNITTDKNTTETFMTYSFDFFHYAGIDRPVTLYTTPEVYIDDISVITNIESQTGLVEYTIVYAGDSGDIDDLNITLILYDRDDQIVATSSGAKGELRIPDVNLWWPYLMHPDPAYLYTLQVNERPRLVWFQKGICNIDTNGYNPLKVIMTRDQTFFQFKMFIFNYDYFKYFILSVQVNLTLEESDVYRLPVGVRTVSWNSTSLLINDKPFYFRGFGKHEDSDFKGKGLDLSIVTKDYNLIKWVGGNGYRTSHYPYAEEIMDFSDRQGIVIIDEVPIVDAKDWHEQLLENHLSSLTQLIQRDKNRPSVILWSVANEAATSSSGTEIYFKQVYDHVRSLDTSRGATQAINSDANGELACMHDSFQAQYSDVISVNTYEGWYSHTGQLHAITNNVLDRIRGFHDMHDKPVLVTEYGADAFSGLHVGTATFSRWKLTLSTPDPFPRRTATKTPPPWPDFHQREELAPLSVNAGRIRQGVTTQLRNHAYSKRRDLAIHQENPSHAAQKPPQEGTLLRFTGILQASQKTLLLPRPGKSPYQGERDKTMNFQPQPSFPETVWSEDYQAKLMSKYFEAFDTVRREGWFVGEMIWCFADFQTQQVYDILEFTPIFVSLINQEASVSPQRLKAAETAVRAKAHLTQDNLQSDVTSFLISINRVDGNKKGIFTRQRQPKRSAHVLRERYFALAQELDNATLPEDLTPYVSSMWSQTRVNTEL
;
A
#
# COMPACT_ATOMS: atom_id res chain seq x y z
N MET A 1 -3.56 -2.78 51.78
CA MET A 1 -4.57 -2.63 50.71
C MET A 1 -4.05 -1.69 49.61
N LEU A 2 -2.82 -1.93 49.13
CA LEU A 2 -2.17 -1.16 48.05
C LEU A 2 -1.23 -2.07 47.22
N VAL A 3 -1.46 -3.39 47.27
CA VAL A 3 -0.60 -4.44 46.67
C VAL A 3 -1.41 -5.34 45.72
N THR A 4 -2.66 -4.97 45.40
CA THR A 4 -3.58 -5.83 44.62
C THR A 4 -3.93 -5.26 43.24
N LEU A 5 -3.54 -4.03 42.90
CA LEU A 5 -3.87 -3.39 41.62
C LEU A 5 -2.74 -3.42 40.57
N VAL A 6 -1.50 -3.73 40.96
CA VAL A 6 -0.37 -3.89 40.02
C VAL A 6 -0.31 -5.31 39.42
N VAL A 7 -1.12 -6.24 39.94
CA VAL A 7 -1.06 -7.65 39.57
C VAL A 7 -1.85 -7.96 38.28
N CYS A 8 -2.87 -7.21 37.88
CA CYS A 8 -3.63 -7.52 36.66
C CYS A 8 -2.93 -7.11 35.34
N GLY A 9 -2.03 -6.12 35.36
CA GLY A 9 -1.28 -5.72 34.16
C GLY A 9 -0.09 -6.63 33.83
N MET A 10 0.46 -7.35 34.81
CA MET A 10 1.61 -8.25 34.63
C MET A 10 1.20 -9.72 34.36
N PHE A 11 -0.03 -10.11 34.68
CA PHE A 11 -0.50 -11.49 34.49
C PHE A 11 -0.93 -11.82 33.05
N LEU A 12 -1.15 -10.82 32.19
CA LEU A 12 -1.32 -11.06 30.75
C LEU A 12 0.01 -11.33 30.02
N GLY A 13 1.15 -10.89 30.59
CA GLY A 13 2.48 -11.15 30.03
C GLY A 13 3.14 -12.46 30.49
N SER A 14 2.58 -13.15 31.48
CA SER A 14 3.23 -14.32 32.13
C SER A 14 2.42 -15.63 32.05
N LEU A 15 1.30 -15.64 31.33
CA LEU A 15 0.53 -16.84 30.96
C LEU A 15 0.49 -17.09 29.45
N LEU A 16 1.24 -16.31 28.68
CA LEU A 16 1.57 -16.69 27.31
C LEU A 16 2.65 -17.77 27.41
N PRO A 17 2.49 -18.96 26.79
CA PRO A 17 3.64 -19.83 26.60
C PRO A 17 4.72 -18.97 25.94
N ALA A 18 5.92 -18.98 26.51
CA ALA A 18 7.09 -18.42 25.86
C ALA A 18 7.02 -18.84 24.39
N PHE A 19 7.01 -17.87 23.48
CA PHE A 19 7.04 -18.12 22.05
C PHE A 19 8.30 -18.95 21.79
N GLY A 20 8.12 -20.27 21.73
CA GLY A 20 9.04 -21.11 21.01
C GLY A 20 8.96 -20.60 19.58
N GLN A 21 10.04 -20.02 19.08
CA GLN A 21 10.28 -19.96 17.66
C GLN A 21 10.30 -21.42 17.16
N GLU A 22 9.12 -21.95 16.84
CA GLU A 22 9.03 -22.87 15.72
C GLU A 22 9.64 -22.12 14.53
N GLY A 23 10.49 -22.79 13.75
CA GLY A 23 11.17 -22.18 12.60
C GLY A 23 10.19 -21.49 11.65
N PRO A 24 10.67 -20.67 10.70
CA PRO A 24 9.78 -19.86 9.87
C PRO A 24 8.72 -20.74 9.21
N VAL A 25 7.48 -20.61 9.68
CA VAL A 25 6.31 -21.30 9.15
C VAL A 25 6.07 -20.76 7.74
N GLY A 26 5.80 -21.63 6.76
CA GLY A 26 5.43 -21.19 5.42
C GLY A 26 4.22 -20.24 5.45
N ILE A 27 4.24 -19.19 4.64
CA ILE A 27 3.15 -18.19 4.60
C ILE A 27 2.67 -17.93 3.17
N LEU A 28 2.74 -18.96 2.32
CA LEU A 28 2.28 -18.89 0.94
C LEU A 28 0.87 -18.31 0.87
N TYR A 29 0.69 -17.38 -0.07
CA TYR A 29 -0.61 -16.76 -0.31
C TYR A 29 -1.64 -17.85 -0.67
N PRO A 30 -2.84 -17.87 -0.05
CA PRO A 30 -3.87 -18.85 -0.38
C PRO A 30 -4.28 -18.76 -1.85
N ARG A 31 -4.23 -19.88 -2.57
CA ARG A 31 -4.63 -19.98 -3.97
C ARG A 31 -5.57 -21.15 -4.15
N GLU A 32 -6.66 -20.92 -4.86
CA GLU A 32 -7.59 -21.97 -5.26
C GLU A 32 -6.93 -22.87 -6.31
N SER A 33 -7.10 -24.18 -6.15
CA SER A 33 -6.57 -25.21 -7.04
C SER A 33 -7.43 -26.46 -6.98
N GLU A 34 -7.03 -27.47 -7.73
CA GLU A 34 -7.64 -28.80 -7.70
C GLU A 34 -7.55 -29.47 -6.31
N SER A 35 -6.61 -29.04 -5.45
CA SER A 35 -6.39 -29.57 -4.10
C SER A 35 -6.72 -28.58 -2.97
N ARG A 36 -6.93 -27.29 -3.28
CA ARG A 36 -7.11 -26.22 -2.30
C ARG A 36 -8.37 -25.41 -2.62
N GLU A 37 -9.25 -25.27 -1.64
CA GLU A 37 -10.42 -24.41 -1.73
C GLU A 37 -10.20 -23.15 -0.88
N VAL A 38 -10.51 -21.96 -1.40
CA VAL A 38 -10.33 -20.68 -0.69
C VAL A 38 -11.68 -19.95 -0.60
N ARG A 39 -12.01 -19.44 0.58
CA ARG A 39 -13.21 -18.64 0.84
C ARG A 39 -12.86 -17.37 1.58
N SER A 40 -13.38 -16.25 1.09
CA SER A 40 -13.28 -14.97 1.80
C SER A 40 -14.27 -14.91 2.96
N LEU A 41 -13.78 -14.41 4.10
CA LEU A 41 -14.53 -13.97 5.26
C LEU A 41 -14.54 -12.44 5.35
N ASP A 42 -14.49 -11.75 4.22
CA ASP A 42 -14.74 -10.31 4.11
C ASP A 42 -16.23 -10.02 4.13
N GLY A 43 -16.59 -8.75 4.21
CA GLY A 43 -17.97 -8.26 4.26
C GLY A 43 -18.23 -7.48 5.54
N VAL A 44 -19.48 -7.50 6.02
CA VAL A 44 -19.89 -6.75 7.21
C VAL A 44 -19.86 -7.66 8.43
N TRP A 45 -19.10 -7.26 9.43
CA TRP A 45 -18.98 -7.91 10.73
C TRP A 45 -19.75 -7.09 11.77
N ASN A 46 -20.12 -7.69 12.91
CA ASN A 46 -20.54 -6.87 14.04
C ASN A 46 -19.30 -6.32 14.74
N PHE A 47 -19.44 -5.12 15.31
CA PHE A 47 -18.35 -4.39 15.95
C PHE A 47 -18.81 -3.69 17.21
N ARG A 48 -17.93 -3.63 18.21
CA ARG A 48 -18.13 -2.78 19.40
C ARG A 48 -16.80 -2.46 20.07
N LEU A 49 -16.78 -1.33 20.79
CA LEU A 49 -15.66 -0.93 21.64
C LEU A 49 -15.72 -1.65 22.99
N SER A 50 -14.58 -1.93 23.61
CA SER A 50 -14.53 -2.15 25.06
C SER A 50 -14.84 -0.84 25.81
N PRO A 51 -15.37 -0.87 27.03
CA PRO A 51 -15.52 0.34 27.83
C PRO A 51 -14.15 0.99 28.09
N VAL A 52 -14.09 2.32 27.97
CA VAL A 52 -12.85 3.09 28.17
C VAL A 52 -12.20 2.82 29.52
N ASN A 53 -13.01 2.65 30.58
CA ASN A 53 -12.51 2.40 31.94
C ASN A 53 -12.18 0.93 32.23
N ASP A 54 -12.47 0.01 31.30
CA ASP A 54 -12.25 -1.42 31.47
C ASP A 54 -12.05 -2.09 30.10
N THR A 55 -10.87 -1.90 29.53
CA THR A 55 -10.51 -2.47 28.22
C THR A 55 -10.49 -4.00 28.21
N ALA A 56 -10.31 -4.62 29.39
CA ALA A 56 -10.29 -6.06 29.58
C ALA A 56 -11.70 -6.69 29.70
N LYS A 57 -12.77 -5.88 29.81
CA LYS A 57 -14.13 -6.36 30.06
C LYS A 57 -14.57 -7.47 29.11
N GLY A 58 -14.29 -7.34 27.82
CA GLY A 58 -14.69 -8.35 26.83
C GLY A 58 -14.01 -9.71 27.05
N PHE A 59 -12.81 -9.73 27.64
CA PHE A 59 -12.15 -10.96 28.05
C PHE A 59 -12.72 -11.51 29.37
N THR A 60 -12.97 -10.64 30.35
CA THR A 60 -13.51 -11.04 31.66
C THR A 60 -14.94 -11.57 31.58
N ASP A 61 -15.77 -10.96 30.74
CA ASP A 61 -17.15 -11.38 30.50
C ASP A 61 -17.28 -12.44 29.38
N GLU A 62 -16.15 -12.92 28.86
CA GLU A 62 -16.08 -13.94 27.80
C GLU A 62 -16.95 -13.62 26.58
N TRP A 63 -16.90 -12.39 26.06
CA TRP A 63 -17.71 -11.98 24.91
C TRP A 63 -17.49 -12.85 23.67
N TYR A 64 -16.34 -13.51 23.56
CA TYR A 64 -16.00 -14.43 22.49
C TYR A 64 -16.76 -15.76 22.53
N SER A 65 -17.38 -16.13 23.65
CA SER A 65 -18.11 -17.41 23.82
C SER A 65 -19.44 -17.48 23.06
N GLN A 66 -19.95 -16.34 22.61
CA GLN A 66 -21.23 -16.21 21.89
C GLN A 66 -21.20 -15.00 20.97
N GLU A 67 -22.22 -14.85 20.12
CA GLU A 67 -22.34 -13.67 19.26
C GLU A 67 -22.35 -12.36 20.09
N LEU A 68 -21.57 -11.36 19.70
CA LEU A 68 -21.36 -10.10 20.42
C LEU A 68 -22.67 -9.35 20.69
N ARG A 69 -23.63 -9.42 19.76
CA ARG A 69 -24.96 -8.81 19.92
C ARG A 69 -25.77 -9.35 21.11
N LYS A 70 -25.38 -10.51 21.66
CA LYS A 70 -26.02 -11.11 22.83
C LYS A 70 -25.44 -10.57 24.15
N SER A 71 -24.23 -10.01 24.12
CA SER A 71 -23.56 -9.43 25.28
C SER A 71 -23.59 -7.90 25.30
N GLY A 72 -24.21 -7.25 24.32
CA GLY A 72 -24.39 -5.79 24.26
C GLY A 72 -24.60 -5.28 22.84
N ASP A 73 -24.72 -3.96 22.71
CA ASP A 73 -24.95 -3.30 21.44
C ASP A 73 -23.73 -3.43 20.52
N VAL A 74 -24.02 -3.58 19.23
CA VAL A 74 -23.03 -3.68 18.16
C VAL A 74 -23.44 -2.80 17.00
N ILE A 75 -22.46 -2.36 16.22
CA ILE A 75 -22.65 -1.67 14.94
C ILE A 75 -22.06 -2.51 13.80
N PRO A 76 -22.59 -2.39 12.57
CA PRO A 76 -21.97 -3.03 11.41
C PRO A 76 -20.63 -2.37 11.07
N MET A 77 -19.59 -3.16 10.85
CA MET A 77 -18.26 -2.68 10.43
C MET A 77 -17.77 -3.48 9.21
N PRO A 78 -17.33 -2.82 8.12
CA PRO A 78 -16.79 -3.53 6.98
C PRO A 78 -15.41 -4.09 7.27
N VAL A 79 -15.12 -5.24 6.67
CA VAL A 79 -13.81 -5.88 6.61
C VAL A 79 -13.55 -6.26 5.14
N PRO A 80 -12.42 -5.88 4.53
CA PRO A 80 -11.33 -5.09 5.12
C PRO A 80 -11.62 -3.59 5.21
N ALA A 81 -11.34 -2.98 6.36
CA ALA A 81 -11.34 -1.53 6.60
C ALA A 81 -10.72 -1.17 7.96
N SER A 82 -10.14 0.02 8.05
CA SER A 82 -9.88 0.67 9.34
C SER A 82 -11.19 1.22 9.89
N TYR A 83 -11.49 1.02 11.17
CA TYR A 83 -12.79 1.42 11.72
C TYR A 83 -12.95 2.93 11.92
N ASN A 84 -11.83 3.66 12.02
CA ASN A 84 -11.80 5.02 12.54
C ASN A 84 -12.63 6.03 11.72
N ASP A 85 -12.69 5.85 10.40
CA ASP A 85 -13.36 6.78 9.47
C ASP A 85 -14.67 6.22 8.88
N ILE A 86 -15.17 5.11 9.42
CA ILE A 86 -16.41 4.48 8.96
C ILE A 86 -17.64 5.17 9.57
N THR A 87 -17.53 5.59 10.83
CA THR A 87 -18.63 6.25 11.56
C THR A 87 -18.40 7.76 11.65
N GLU A 88 -19.46 8.50 11.98
CA GLU A 88 -19.38 9.92 12.33
C GLU A 88 -19.09 10.14 13.84
N ASP A 89 -18.86 9.05 14.58
CA ASP A 89 -18.72 9.07 16.04
C ASP A 89 -17.25 9.31 16.43
N PRO A 90 -16.90 10.46 17.04
CA PRO A 90 -15.53 10.73 17.46
C PRO A 90 -15.03 9.74 18.53
N GLU A 91 -15.92 9.15 19.35
CA GLU A 91 -15.52 8.14 20.33
C GLU A 91 -15.03 6.86 19.66
N VAL A 92 -15.56 6.52 18.48
CA VAL A 92 -15.07 5.39 17.68
C VAL A 92 -13.78 5.77 16.96
N ARG A 93 -13.73 6.96 16.35
CA ARG A 93 -12.57 7.42 15.57
C ARG A 93 -11.28 7.48 16.41
N ASP A 94 -11.38 8.08 17.59
CA ASP A 94 -10.24 8.39 18.45
C ASP A 94 -10.07 7.35 19.58
N PHE A 95 -10.77 6.21 19.51
CA PHE A 95 -10.72 5.16 20.52
C PHE A 95 -9.30 4.61 20.72
N VAL A 96 -8.89 4.47 21.99
CA VAL A 96 -7.65 3.80 22.38
C VAL A 96 -7.96 2.58 23.24
N GLY A 97 -7.56 1.40 22.78
CA GLY A 97 -7.73 0.14 23.52
C GLY A 97 -8.22 -1.01 22.65
N VAL A 98 -9.03 -1.88 23.25
CA VAL A 98 -9.53 -3.11 22.63
C VAL A 98 -10.90 -2.89 21.99
N VAL A 99 -11.01 -3.25 20.71
CA VAL A 99 -12.28 -3.34 19.98
C VAL A 99 -12.56 -4.79 19.61
N TRP A 100 -13.83 -5.13 19.41
CA TRP A 100 -14.28 -6.50 19.17
C TRP A 100 -15.04 -6.59 17.85
N TYR A 101 -14.68 -7.58 17.05
CA TYR A 101 -15.38 -7.97 15.83
C TYR A 101 -15.94 -9.38 15.99
N ASP A 102 -17.12 -9.66 15.42
CA ASP A 102 -17.54 -11.05 15.19
C ASP A 102 -18.30 -11.23 13.88
N ARG A 103 -18.35 -12.48 13.41
CA ARG A 103 -19.25 -12.91 12.35
C ARG A 103 -19.50 -14.41 12.41
N ASN A 104 -20.61 -14.81 11.82
CA ASN A 104 -20.85 -16.20 11.51
C ASN A 104 -20.27 -16.57 10.14
N PHE A 105 -19.80 -17.82 10.00
CA PHE A 105 -19.35 -18.38 8.72
C PHE A 105 -19.69 -19.87 8.62
N TYR A 106 -19.80 -20.41 7.41
CA TYR A 106 -20.19 -21.80 7.20
C TYR A 106 -19.02 -22.62 6.63
N VAL A 107 -18.76 -23.78 7.24
CA VAL A 107 -17.76 -24.74 6.75
C VAL A 107 -18.49 -25.92 6.10
N PRO A 108 -18.29 -26.19 4.79
CA PRO A 108 -18.92 -27.32 4.11
C PRO A 108 -18.54 -28.68 4.72
N SER A 109 -19.46 -29.64 4.68
CA SER A 109 -19.15 -31.02 5.09
C SER A 109 -18.13 -31.69 4.16
N SER A 110 -17.97 -31.22 2.93
CA SER A 110 -16.96 -31.71 1.99
C SER A 110 -15.52 -31.36 2.38
N TRP A 111 -15.32 -30.52 3.41
CA TRP A 111 -13.99 -30.20 3.94
C TRP A 111 -13.57 -31.14 5.08
N GLU A 112 -14.47 -32.01 5.55
CA GLU A 112 -14.14 -33.00 6.58
C GLU A 112 -13.06 -33.95 6.05
N GLY A 113 -11.98 -34.12 6.82
CA GLY A 113 -10.79 -34.87 6.40
C GLY A 113 -9.72 -34.05 5.67
N LYS A 114 -9.95 -32.76 5.40
CA LYS A 114 -8.92 -31.83 4.92
C LYS A 114 -8.42 -30.98 6.09
N ARG A 115 -7.23 -30.39 5.95
CA ARG A 115 -6.79 -29.33 6.87
C ARG A 115 -7.51 -28.04 6.55
N VAL A 116 -8.02 -27.36 7.57
CA VAL A 116 -8.72 -26.07 7.45
C VAL A 116 -7.90 -24.99 8.10
N TRP A 117 -7.65 -23.91 7.37
CA TRP A 117 -6.81 -22.80 7.78
C TRP A 117 -7.59 -21.50 7.82
N LEU A 118 -7.35 -20.71 8.85
CA LEU A 118 -7.79 -19.33 8.95
C LEU A 118 -6.57 -18.41 8.78
N ARG A 119 -6.66 -17.44 7.88
CA ARG A 119 -5.59 -16.46 7.62
C ARG A 119 -6.13 -15.05 7.60
N PHE A 120 -5.42 -14.15 8.28
CA PHE A 120 -5.63 -12.71 8.22
C PHE A 120 -4.51 -12.10 7.39
N GLY A 121 -4.86 -11.27 6.40
CA GLY A 121 -3.86 -10.52 5.63
C GLY A 121 -3.12 -9.49 6.49
N SER A 122 -3.84 -8.86 7.43
CA SER A 122 -3.30 -8.04 8.51
C SER A 122 -4.42 -7.63 9.48
N VAL A 123 -4.04 -7.38 10.73
CA VAL A 123 -4.91 -6.80 11.76
C VAL A 123 -4.07 -5.79 12.53
N THR A 124 -4.51 -4.53 12.57
CA THR A 124 -3.75 -3.44 13.19
C THR A 124 -4.29 -3.14 14.60
N TYR A 125 -3.56 -3.38 15.70
CA TYR A 125 -2.16 -3.82 15.79
C TYR A 125 -1.97 -5.21 16.43
N LEU A 126 -2.56 -5.46 17.59
CA LEU A 126 -2.56 -6.78 18.25
C LEU A 126 -3.91 -7.46 18.06
N ALA A 127 -3.89 -8.70 17.56
CA ALA A 127 -5.08 -9.52 17.36
C ALA A 127 -5.13 -10.70 18.33
N VAL A 128 -6.31 -10.97 18.90
CA VAL A 128 -6.62 -12.22 19.61
C VAL A 128 -7.87 -12.82 18.96
N VAL A 129 -7.73 -14.04 18.41
CA VAL A 129 -8.75 -14.66 17.58
C VAL A 129 -9.35 -15.88 18.27
N PHE A 130 -10.67 -15.98 18.19
CA PHE A 130 -11.46 -17.08 18.72
C PHE A 130 -12.34 -17.70 17.63
N VAL A 131 -12.46 -19.03 17.64
CA VAL A 131 -13.39 -19.78 16.80
C VAL A 131 -14.29 -20.62 17.72
N ASN A 132 -15.60 -20.45 17.60
CA ASN A 132 -16.59 -21.13 18.44
C ASN A 132 -16.35 -20.98 19.95
N GLY A 133 -15.84 -19.81 20.38
CA GLY A 133 -15.53 -19.52 21.78
C GLY A 133 -14.16 -19.99 22.25
N GLU A 134 -13.41 -20.72 21.42
CA GLU A 134 -12.06 -21.17 21.76
C GLU A 134 -10.99 -20.27 21.17
N HIS A 135 -9.98 -19.92 21.97
CA HIS A 135 -8.80 -19.20 21.48
C HIS A 135 -8.04 -20.07 20.47
N VAL A 136 -7.65 -19.46 19.36
CA VAL A 136 -6.89 -20.12 18.29
C VAL A 136 -5.54 -19.47 18.02
N VAL A 137 -5.43 -18.13 18.03
CA VAL A 137 -4.16 -17.45 17.77
C VAL A 137 -4.11 -16.04 18.35
N THR A 138 -2.90 -15.59 18.71
CA THR A 138 -2.57 -14.20 19.03
C THR A 138 -1.45 -13.73 18.10
N HIS A 139 -1.54 -12.51 17.57
CA HIS A 139 -0.54 -11.96 16.66
C HIS A 139 -0.34 -10.46 16.90
N GLU A 140 0.91 -10.00 16.88
CA GLU A 140 1.30 -8.62 17.16
C GLU A 140 2.24 -8.06 16.09
N ILE A 141 1.74 -7.82 14.87
CA ILE A 141 2.36 -6.99 13.82
C ILE A 141 1.20 -6.52 12.93
N GLY A 142 1.03 -5.20 12.78
CA GLY A 142 -0.14 -4.63 12.08
C GLY A 142 -0.18 -4.78 10.57
N HIS A 143 0.90 -5.22 9.92
CA HIS A 143 1.08 -5.09 8.47
C HIS A 143 1.56 -6.36 7.76
N LEU A 144 1.65 -7.49 8.46
CA LEU A 144 2.06 -8.77 7.92
C LEU A 144 1.02 -9.85 8.24
N PRO A 145 0.87 -10.84 7.35
CA PRO A 145 -0.15 -11.86 7.51
C PRO A 145 0.22 -12.89 8.57
N PHE A 146 -0.80 -13.48 9.19
CA PHE A 146 -0.66 -14.64 10.06
C PHE A 146 -1.77 -15.65 9.76
N ARG A 147 -1.53 -16.92 10.08
CA ARG A 147 -2.48 -18.00 9.89
C ARG A 147 -2.48 -18.98 11.07
N VAL A 148 -3.55 -19.73 11.18
CA VAL A 148 -3.69 -20.81 12.16
C VAL A 148 -4.53 -21.94 11.58
N GLU A 149 -4.17 -23.18 11.89
CA GLU A 149 -5.00 -24.34 11.57
C GLU A 149 -6.18 -24.44 12.54
N VAL A 150 -7.39 -24.58 12.00
CA VAL A 150 -8.65 -24.64 12.74
C VAL A 150 -9.44 -25.92 12.44
N THR A 151 -8.79 -26.93 11.86
CA THR A 151 -9.37 -28.23 11.47
C THR A 151 -10.24 -28.85 12.55
N ASP A 152 -9.74 -28.89 13.80
CA ASP A 152 -10.44 -29.50 14.94
C ASP A 152 -11.30 -28.50 15.73
N ARG A 153 -11.38 -27.25 15.27
CA ARG A 153 -12.06 -26.14 15.97
C ARG A 153 -13.33 -25.69 15.26
N VAL A 154 -13.59 -26.21 14.06
CA VAL A 154 -14.76 -25.90 13.25
C VAL A 154 -15.76 -27.06 13.24
N ASN A 155 -17.04 -26.70 13.17
CA ASN A 155 -18.14 -27.61 12.93
C ASN A 155 -18.36 -27.73 11.42
N TYR A 156 -18.10 -28.91 10.85
CA TYR A 156 -18.34 -29.22 9.45
C TYR A 156 -19.84 -29.36 9.14
N GLY A 157 -20.24 -28.93 7.95
CA GLY A 157 -21.64 -28.90 7.55
C GLY A 157 -22.51 -27.93 8.36
N ALA A 158 -21.90 -27.01 9.12
CA ALA A 158 -22.59 -26.16 10.06
C ALA A 158 -22.03 -24.72 10.07
N THR A 159 -22.79 -23.83 10.72
CA THR A 159 -22.37 -22.46 11.01
C THR A 159 -21.42 -22.44 12.20
N ASN A 160 -20.39 -21.62 12.10
CA ASN A 160 -19.35 -21.37 13.08
C ASN A 160 -19.31 -19.87 13.40
N LEU A 161 -18.82 -19.52 14.58
CA LEU A 161 -18.61 -18.14 15.01
C LEU A 161 -17.11 -17.84 15.03
N ILE A 162 -16.71 -16.73 14.45
CA ILE A 162 -15.37 -16.15 14.64
C ILE A 162 -15.51 -14.83 15.38
N THR A 163 -14.69 -14.64 16.42
CA THR A 163 -14.60 -13.40 17.20
C THR A 163 -13.15 -12.95 17.25
N VAL A 164 -12.91 -11.67 17.03
CA VAL A 164 -11.56 -11.07 17.00
C VAL A 164 -11.53 -9.86 17.92
N ALA A 165 -10.67 -9.91 18.93
CA ALA A 165 -10.30 -8.72 19.69
C ALA A 165 -9.09 -8.05 19.02
N VAL A 166 -9.19 -6.75 18.78
CA VAL A 166 -8.14 -5.94 18.17
C VAL A 166 -7.74 -4.84 19.13
N ASN A 167 -6.48 -4.82 19.55
CA ASN A 167 -5.92 -3.76 20.40
C ASN A 167 -5.03 -2.85 19.54
N ASN A 168 -5.33 -1.56 19.54
CA ASN A 168 -4.57 -0.56 18.79
C ASN A 168 -3.48 0.13 19.63
N THR A 169 -3.24 -0.29 20.86
CA THR A 169 -2.22 0.30 21.72
C THR A 169 -0.81 0.02 21.19
N LEU A 170 0.01 1.08 21.11
CA LEU A 170 1.43 1.00 20.79
C LEU A 170 2.29 1.27 22.03
N TYR A 171 3.46 0.65 22.05
CA TYR A 171 4.47 0.79 23.10
C TYR A 171 5.84 1.16 22.50
N GLU A 172 6.80 1.49 23.36
CA GLU A 172 8.18 1.80 22.95
C GLU A 172 8.88 0.62 22.28
N SER A 173 8.43 -0.61 22.50
CA SER A 173 8.92 -1.82 21.83
C SER A 173 8.09 -2.22 20.60
N SER A 174 6.94 -1.58 20.34
CA SER A 174 6.09 -1.88 19.18
C SER A 174 6.72 -1.40 17.88
N ILE A 175 6.29 -1.97 16.75
CA ILE A 175 6.76 -1.61 15.41
C ILE A 175 5.54 -1.31 14.52
N PRO A 176 5.15 -0.04 14.34
CA PRO A 176 5.88 1.17 14.74
C PRO A 176 5.82 1.48 16.25
N GLN A 177 6.78 2.28 16.74
CA GLN A 177 6.84 2.70 18.15
C GLN A 177 5.72 3.69 18.48
N GLY A 178 5.25 3.63 19.73
CA GLY A 178 4.32 4.61 20.27
C GLY A 178 4.25 4.54 21.79
N GLY A 179 3.21 5.15 22.34
CA GLY A 179 2.95 5.15 23.77
C GLY A 179 1.52 5.55 24.06
N VAL A 180 1.16 5.45 25.34
CA VAL A 180 -0.16 5.84 25.85
C VAL A 180 0.03 6.86 26.95
N THR A 181 -0.65 7.99 26.81
CA THR A 181 -0.69 9.02 27.85
C THR A 181 -2.11 9.21 28.35
N ASN A 182 -2.23 9.40 29.67
CA ASN A 182 -3.51 9.68 30.33
C ASN A 182 -3.52 11.15 30.74
N ILE A 183 -4.48 11.92 30.24
CA ILE A 183 -4.64 13.34 30.53
C ILE A 183 -5.93 13.52 31.32
N THR A 184 -5.84 14.18 32.48
CA THR A 184 -7.03 14.60 33.22
C THR A 184 -7.52 15.91 32.64
N THR A 185 -8.72 15.91 32.06
CA THR A 185 -9.34 17.11 31.50
C THR A 185 -9.85 18.05 32.59
N ASP A 186 -10.19 19.29 32.19
CA ASP A 186 -10.84 20.29 33.05
C ASP A 186 -12.17 19.80 33.68
N LYS A 187 -12.79 18.77 33.10
CA LYS A 187 -14.01 18.13 33.63
C LYS A 187 -13.71 17.03 34.65
N ASN A 188 -12.45 16.87 35.05
CA ASN A 188 -11.96 15.82 35.94
C ASN A 188 -12.23 14.40 35.39
N THR A 189 -12.26 14.27 34.06
CA THR A 189 -12.29 12.97 33.34
C THR A 189 -10.88 12.65 32.87
N THR A 190 -10.45 11.40 33.01
CA THR A 190 -9.19 10.93 32.44
C THR A 190 -9.46 10.48 31.01
N GLU A 191 -8.82 11.13 30.04
CA GLU A 191 -8.83 10.74 28.64
C GLU A 191 -7.49 10.11 28.27
N THR A 192 -7.55 9.02 27.51
CA THR A 192 -6.38 8.24 27.10
C THR A 192 -6.06 8.55 25.64
N PHE A 193 -4.84 8.97 25.36
CA PHE A 193 -4.38 9.32 24.03
C PHE A 193 -3.20 8.44 23.61
N MET A 194 -3.20 8.04 22.34
CA MET A 194 -2.04 7.45 21.69
C MET A 194 -1.01 8.54 21.39
N THR A 195 0.25 8.32 21.74
CA THR A 195 1.36 9.18 21.36
C THR A 195 2.31 8.44 20.43
N TYR A 196 2.71 9.07 19.33
CA TYR A 196 3.63 8.50 18.35
C TYR A 196 4.39 9.63 17.64
N SER A 197 5.55 9.30 17.05
CA SER A 197 6.41 10.25 16.32
C SER A 197 6.14 10.29 14.82
N PHE A 198 5.52 9.25 14.26
CA PHE A 198 5.31 9.12 12.81
C PHE A 198 4.17 9.99 12.26
N ASP A 199 4.22 10.28 10.96
CA ASP A 199 3.33 11.23 10.28
C ASP A 199 1.87 10.74 10.11
N PHE A 200 1.69 9.51 9.61
CA PHE A 200 0.39 9.00 9.20
C PHE A 200 -0.55 8.72 10.38
N PHE A 201 -1.86 8.87 10.16
CA PHE A 201 -2.87 8.57 11.17
C PHE A 201 -2.79 7.10 11.59
N HIS A 202 -2.84 6.85 12.91
CA HIS A 202 -2.83 5.51 13.50
C HIS A 202 -4.19 4.81 13.33
N TYR A 203 -4.52 4.47 12.10
CA TYR A 203 -5.67 3.66 11.73
C TYR A 203 -5.53 2.25 12.31
N ALA A 204 -6.65 1.69 12.78
CA ALA A 204 -6.71 0.35 13.34
C ALA A 204 -7.93 -0.41 12.82
N GLY A 205 -7.86 -1.75 12.86
CA GLY A 205 -8.92 -2.62 12.38
C GLY A 205 -8.39 -3.87 11.67
N ILE A 206 -9.29 -4.55 10.95
CA ILE A 206 -8.94 -5.66 10.07
C ILE A 206 -8.78 -5.07 8.67
N ASP A 207 -7.55 -4.63 8.36
CA ASP A 207 -7.27 -3.80 7.18
C ASP A 207 -7.10 -4.59 5.88
N ARG A 208 -6.96 -5.92 5.97
CA ARG A 208 -6.77 -6.80 4.81
C ARG A 208 -7.64 -8.06 4.89
N PRO A 209 -7.82 -8.78 3.76
CA PRO A 209 -8.76 -9.87 3.69
C PRO A 209 -8.59 -10.94 4.77
N VAL A 210 -9.71 -11.45 5.24
CA VAL A 210 -9.76 -12.65 6.09
C VAL A 210 -10.14 -13.82 5.21
N THR A 211 -9.36 -14.89 5.24
CA THR A 211 -9.54 -16.04 4.34
C THR A 211 -9.59 -17.33 5.13
N LEU A 212 -10.53 -18.19 4.75
CA LEU A 212 -10.65 -19.56 5.20
C LEU A 212 -10.30 -20.45 4.02
N TYR A 213 -9.36 -21.39 4.16
CA TYR A 213 -8.95 -22.25 3.06
C TYR A 213 -8.59 -23.66 3.49
N THR A 214 -8.56 -24.59 2.54
CA THR A 214 -8.14 -25.98 2.78
C THR A 214 -6.79 -26.29 2.18
N THR A 215 -6.09 -27.24 2.80
CA THR A 215 -5.00 -27.99 2.17
C THR A 215 -5.23 -29.49 2.39
N PRO A 216 -4.58 -30.36 1.59
CA PRO A 216 -4.51 -31.78 1.92
C PRO A 216 -3.73 -32.01 3.23
N GLU A 217 -3.73 -33.25 3.74
CA GLU A 217 -3.05 -33.63 4.98
C GLU A 217 -1.52 -33.38 4.93
N VAL A 218 -0.92 -33.66 3.78
CA VAL A 218 0.45 -33.28 3.39
C VAL A 218 0.33 -32.18 2.36
N TYR A 219 1.03 -31.07 2.56
CA TYR A 219 0.85 -29.89 1.72
C TYR A 219 2.16 -29.13 1.50
N ILE A 220 2.21 -28.38 0.40
CA ILE A 220 3.30 -27.46 0.08
C ILE A 220 3.18 -26.26 1.00
N ASP A 221 4.14 -26.12 1.89
CA ASP A 221 4.17 -25.11 2.95
C ASP A 221 4.85 -23.82 2.48
N ASP A 222 5.99 -23.95 1.81
CA ASP A 222 6.79 -22.83 1.33
C ASP A 222 7.48 -23.15 -0.01
N ILE A 223 7.72 -22.10 -0.79
CA ILE A 223 8.42 -22.14 -2.06
C ILE A 223 9.42 -20.99 -2.06
N SER A 224 10.68 -21.26 -2.34
CA SER A 224 11.71 -20.24 -2.54
C SER A 224 12.25 -20.33 -3.96
N VAL A 225 12.31 -19.19 -4.65
CA VAL A 225 12.82 -19.08 -6.02
C VAL A 225 13.93 -18.03 -6.08
N ILE A 226 15.04 -18.39 -6.72
CA ILE A 226 16.12 -17.47 -7.09
C ILE A 226 16.33 -17.59 -8.60
N THR A 227 16.44 -16.45 -9.29
CA THR A 227 16.58 -16.44 -10.75
C THR A 227 17.92 -15.87 -11.19
N ASN A 228 18.50 -16.47 -12.21
CA ASN A 228 19.75 -16.01 -12.83
C ASN A 228 19.68 -16.15 -14.36
N ILE A 229 20.68 -15.64 -15.07
CA ILE A 229 20.74 -15.64 -16.54
C ILE A 229 22.13 -16.11 -16.99
N GLU A 230 22.17 -17.15 -17.82
CA GLU A 230 23.38 -17.63 -18.48
C GLU A 230 23.24 -17.48 -20.00
N SER A 231 23.92 -16.47 -20.57
CA SER A 231 23.79 -16.10 -21.99
C SER A 231 22.35 -15.73 -22.37
N GLN A 232 21.59 -16.63 -22.99
CA GLN A 232 20.17 -16.45 -23.32
C GLN A 232 19.26 -17.43 -22.54
N THR A 233 19.82 -18.20 -21.62
CA THR A 233 19.09 -19.18 -20.81
C THR A 233 18.75 -18.57 -19.46
N GLY A 234 17.47 -18.58 -19.09
CA GLY A 234 17.04 -18.25 -17.74
C GLY A 234 17.19 -19.46 -16.82
N LEU A 235 17.74 -19.23 -15.64
CA LEU A 235 17.84 -20.22 -14.57
C LEU A 235 16.84 -19.86 -13.48
N VAL A 236 16.07 -20.85 -13.02
CA VAL A 236 15.14 -20.73 -11.91
C VAL A 236 15.51 -21.81 -10.90
N GLU A 237 16.33 -21.45 -9.93
CA GLU A 237 16.66 -22.29 -8.78
C GLU A 237 15.48 -22.28 -7.81
N TYR A 238 15.10 -23.45 -7.32
CA TYR A 238 13.94 -23.60 -6.45
C TYR A 238 14.23 -24.48 -5.24
N THR A 239 13.56 -24.18 -4.13
CA THR A 239 13.47 -25.04 -2.94
C THR A 239 12.01 -25.08 -2.47
N ILE A 240 11.49 -26.29 -2.26
CA ILE A 240 10.12 -26.57 -1.84
C ILE A 240 10.17 -27.14 -0.43
N VAL A 241 9.39 -26.56 0.48
CA VAL A 241 9.14 -27.08 1.82
C VAL A 241 7.71 -27.58 1.88
N TYR A 242 7.52 -28.74 2.46
CA TYR A 242 6.21 -29.35 2.72
C TYR A 242 6.04 -29.55 4.22
N ALA A 243 4.79 -29.63 4.65
CA ALA A 243 4.42 -29.92 6.03
C ALA A 243 3.22 -30.89 6.06
N GLY A 244 2.96 -31.46 7.23
CA GLY A 244 1.95 -32.51 7.42
C GLY A 244 2.55 -33.80 7.96
N ASP A 245 1.69 -34.74 8.33
CA ASP A 245 2.08 -36.02 8.94
C ASP A 245 2.07 -37.12 7.88
N SER A 246 3.16 -37.23 7.11
CA SER A 246 3.42 -38.41 6.27
C SER A 246 4.52 -39.23 6.95
N GLY A 247 4.18 -40.44 7.39
CA GLY A 247 5.08 -41.33 8.14
C GLY A 247 6.44 -41.65 7.49
N ASP A 248 6.70 -41.20 6.26
CA ASP A 248 8.04 -40.92 5.72
C ASP A 248 7.96 -39.83 4.64
N ILE A 249 8.22 -38.60 5.06
CA ILE A 249 8.39 -37.40 4.21
C ILE A 249 9.37 -37.63 3.02
N ASP A 250 10.35 -38.52 3.19
CA ASP A 250 11.39 -38.83 2.20
C ASP A 250 10.87 -39.60 0.96
N ASP A 251 9.59 -40.00 0.96
CA ASP A 251 8.93 -40.73 -0.13
C ASP A 251 7.97 -39.88 -0.98
N LEU A 252 8.01 -38.54 -0.87
CA LEU A 252 7.20 -37.67 -1.74
C LEU A 252 7.75 -37.60 -3.18
N ASN A 253 6.87 -37.75 -4.18
CA ASN A 253 7.21 -37.55 -5.59
C ASN A 253 6.85 -36.13 -6.03
N ILE A 254 7.80 -35.21 -5.89
CA ILE A 254 7.62 -33.81 -6.24
C ILE A 254 7.94 -33.59 -7.72
N THR A 255 7.02 -32.95 -8.45
CA THR A 255 7.20 -32.55 -9.85
C THR A 255 6.92 -31.07 -10.01
N LEU A 256 7.76 -30.39 -10.79
CA LEU A 256 7.65 -28.98 -11.09
C LEU A 256 7.48 -28.79 -12.59
N ILE A 257 6.54 -27.94 -12.96
CA ILE A 257 6.25 -27.57 -14.35
C ILE A 257 6.23 -26.06 -14.42
N LEU A 258 7.03 -25.49 -15.31
CA LEU A 258 7.06 -24.05 -15.55
C LEU A 258 6.33 -23.76 -16.86
N TYR A 259 5.29 -22.93 -16.78
CA TYR A 259 4.52 -22.45 -17.91
C TYR A 259 4.92 -21.02 -18.27
N ASP A 260 4.95 -20.69 -19.55
CA ASP A 260 5.02 -19.31 -20.01
C ASP A 260 3.67 -18.58 -19.89
N ARG A 261 3.58 -17.36 -20.43
CA ARG A 261 2.39 -16.50 -20.34
C ARG A 261 1.22 -17.00 -21.23
N ASP A 262 1.50 -17.90 -22.17
CA ASP A 262 0.53 -18.52 -23.09
C ASP A 262 0.21 -19.98 -22.68
N ASP A 263 0.49 -20.31 -21.41
CA ASP A 263 0.29 -21.62 -20.78
C ASP A 263 1.05 -22.78 -21.47
N GLN A 264 2.17 -22.49 -22.16
CA GLN A 264 3.03 -23.53 -22.73
C GLN A 264 4.11 -23.96 -21.73
N ILE A 265 4.36 -25.27 -21.65
CA ILE A 265 5.42 -25.81 -20.80
C ILE A 265 6.79 -25.46 -21.40
N VAL A 266 7.59 -24.71 -20.65
CA VAL A 266 8.95 -24.31 -21.06
C VAL A 266 10.05 -25.05 -20.31
N ALA A 267 9.76 -25.56 -19.10
CA ALA A 267 10.69 -26.36 -18.32
C ALA A 267 9.96 -27.29 -17.35
N THR A 268 10.61 -28.40 -16.98
CA THR A 268 10.13 -29.34 -15.96
C THR A 268 11.28 -29.82 -15.08
N SER A 269 11.01 -30.10 -13.81
CA SER A 269 11.98 -30.69 -12.89
C SER A 269 11.28 -31.59 -11.87
N SER A 270 12.06 -32.27 -11.03
CA SER A 270 11.56 -33.14 -9.96
C SER A 270 12.40 -33.02 -8.70
N GLY A 271 11.82 -33.37 -7.56
CA GLY A 271 12.45 -33.28 -6.23
C GLY A 271 12.25 -31.91 -5.57
N ALA A 272 12.51 -31.86 -4.26
CA ALA A 272 12.26 -30.66 -3.43
C ALA A 272 13.22 -29.50 -3.72
N LYS A 273 14.40 -29.77 -4.29
CA LYS A 273 15.40 -28.76 -4.63
C LYS A 273 15.96 -29.06 -6.01
N GLY A 274 16.13 -28.03 -6.83
CA GLY A 274 16.68 -28.17 -8.17
C GLY A 274 16.71 -26.85 -8.94
N GLU A 275 16.87 -26.95 -10.25
CA GLU A 275 16.95 -25.83 -11.17
C GLU A 275 16.13 -26.13 -12.43
N LEU A 276 15.35 -25.15 -12.89
CA LEU A 276 14.68 -25.16 -14.18
C LEU A 276 15.45 -24.26 -15.15
N ARG A 277 15.69 -24.74 -16.38
CA ARG A 277 16.37 -24.00 -17.44
C ARG A 277 15.40 -23.62 -18.55
N ILE A 278 15.36 -22.33 -18.89
CA ILE A 278 14.46 -21.76 -19.90
C ILE A 278 15.31 -21.25 -21.06
N PRO A 279 15.40 -21.97 -22.20
CA PRO A 279 16.04 -21.46 -23.40
C PRO A 279 15.32 -20.22 -23.92
N ASP A 280 16.07 -19.25 -24.46
CA ASP A 280 15.54 -18.00 -25.04
C ASP A 280 14.56 -17.28 -24.10
N VAL A 281 15.02 -17.08 -22.86
CA VAL A 281 14.16 -16.60 -21.77
C VAL A 281 13.60 -15.20 -22.06
N ASN A 282 12.29 -15.04 -21.87
CA ASN A 282 11.68 -13.73 -21.71
C ASN A 282 11.90 -13.22 -20.28
N LEU A 283 12.63 -12.11 -20.14
CA LEU A 283 12.97 -11.53 -18.85
C LEU A 283 11.85 -10.63 -18.31
N TRP A 284 11.76 -10.58 -16.99
CA TRP A 284 10.97 -9.54 -16.32
C TRP A 284 11.73 -8.21 -16.39
N TRP A 285 11.09 -7.21 -17.00
CA TRP A 285 11.63 -5.85 -17.13
C TRP A 285 10.73 -4.84 -16.44
N PRO A 286 11.29 -3.80 -15.80
CA PRO A 286 10.53 -2.65 -15.33
C PRO A 286 9.79 -1.93 -16.45
N TYR A 287 8.69 -1.27 -16.08
CA TYR A 287 7.90 -0.43 -16.97
C TYR A 287 8.76 0.62 -17.67
N LEU A 288 8.58 0.75 -18.99
CA LEU A 288 9.32 1.61 -19.93
C LEU A 288 10.76 1.20 -20.24
N MET A 289 11.30 0.11 -19.68
CA MET A 289 12.65 -0.39 -20.04
C MET A 289 12.67 -1.43 -21.16
N HIS A 290 11.51 -1.97 -21.51
CA HIS A 290 11.36 -3.00 -22.54
C HIS A 290 9.99 -2.87 -23.21
N PRO A 291 9.84 -3.21 -24.52
CA PRO A 291 8.55 -3.18 -25.22
C PRO A 291 7.50 -4.15 -24.65
N ASP A 292 7.93 -5.25 -24.04
CA ASP A 292 7.08 -6.19 -23.29
C ASP A 292 7.63 -6.32 -21.87
N PRO A 293 7.32 -5.36 -20.97
CA PRO A 293 7.78 -5.41 -19.58
C PRO A 293 6.97 -6.43 -18.77
N ALA A 294 7.40 -6.71 -17.54
CA ALA A 294 6.65 -7.51 -16.58
C ALA A 294 6.33 -8.96 -17.00
N TYR A 295 7.24 -9.63 -17.72
CA TYR A 295 7.02 -11.02 -18.12
C TYR A 295 7.02 -11.95 -16.89
N LEU A 296 5.91 -12.66 -16.70
CA LEU A 296 5.73 -13.65 -15.63
C LEU A 296 5.47 -15.04 -16.23
N TYR A 297 6.17 -16.02 -15.70
CA TYR A 297 5.92 -17.45 -15.85
C TYR A 297 5.02 -17.93 -14.70
N THR A 298 4.46 -19.13 -14.82
CA THR A 298 3.74 -19.81 -13.74
C THR A 298 4.46 -21.09 -13.36
N LEU A 299 5.04 -21.15 -12.16
CA LEU A 299 5.62 -22.35 -11.58
C LEU A 299 4.52 -23.16 -10.90
N GLN A 300 4.17 -24.31 -11.46
CA GLN A 300 3.29 -25.29 -10.84
C GLN A 300 4.14 -26.35 -10.11
N VAL A 301 3.85 -26.53 -8.83
CA VAL A 301 4.42 -27.58 -7.99
C VAL A 301 3.33 -28.60 -7.72
N ASN A 302 3.59 -29.86 -8.04
CA ASN A 302 2.72 -30.97 -7.69
C ASN A 302 3.47 -31.90 -6.74
N GLU A 303 2.88 -32.14 -5.59
CA GLU A 303 3.25 -33.21 -4.69
C GLU A 303 2.38 -34.43 -5.04
N ARG A 304 2.97 -35.62 -5.14
CA ARG A 304 2.21 -36.87 -5.20
C ARG A 304 2.82 -37.87 -4.23
N PRO A 305 1.99 -38.62 -3.48
CA PRO A 305 2.47 -39.77 -2.74
C PRO A 305 3.15 -40.75 -3.71
N ARG A 306 4.36 -41.21 -3.40
CA ARG A 306 4.89 -42.39 -4.11
C ARG A 306 3.91 -43.53 -3.88
N LEU A 307 3.53 -44.21 -4.95
CA LEU A 307 2.89 -45.52 -4.87
C LEU A 307 3.82 -46.43 -4.07
N VAL A 308 3.62 -46.53 -2.75
CA VAL A 308 4.23 -47.56 -1.92
C VAL A 308 3.52 -48.85 -2.31
N TRP A 309 4.10 -49.55 -3.28
CA TRP A 309 3.74 -50.93 -3.52
C TRP A 309 4.02 -51.68 -2.23
N PHE A 310 2.98 -52.27 -1.63
CA PHE A 310 3.15 -53.21 -0.52
C PHE A 310 4.33 -54.11 -0.83
N GLN A 311 5.37 -53.98 -0.03
CA GLN A 311 6.63 -54.70 -0.15
C GLN A 311 6.33 -56.19 -0.01
N LYS A 312 6.04 -56.88 -1.11
CA LYS A 312 5.92 -58.35 -1.20
C LYS A 312 5.18 -58.98 0.00
N GLY A 313 4.05 -58.42 0.40
CA GLY A 313 3.27 -58.93 1.52
C GLY A 313 2.52 -60.20 1.10
N ILE A 314 2.90 -61.34 1.66
CA ILE A 314 2.08 -62.56 1.57
C ILE A 314 0.81 -62.28 2.40
N CYS A 315 -0.32 -62.03 1.75
CA CYS A 315 -1.61 -62.04 2.43
C CYS A 315 -1.96 -63.51 2.73
N ASN A 316 -1.77 -63.93 3.98
CA ASN A 316 -2.24 -65.22 4.45
C ASN A 316 -3.75 -65.11 4.70
N ILE A 317 -4.55 -65.62 3.77
CA ILE A 317 -5.98 -65.81 3.99
C ILE A 317 -6.12 -67.06 4.87
N ASP A 318 -6.63 -66.90 6.10
CA ASP A 318 -6.94 -68.02 6.98
C ASP A 318 -8.14 -68.79 6.40
N THR A 319 -7.85 -69.94 5.80
CA THR A 319 -8.84 -70.77 5.11
C THR A 319 -9.50 -71.81 6.03
N ASN A 320 -9.53 -71.61 7.36
CA ASN A 320 -10.23 -72.50 8.30
C ASN A 320 -9.85 -73.99 8.07
N GLY A 321 -8.55 -74.29 8.02
CA GLY A 321 -8.03 -75.67 7.97
C GLY A 321 -7.64 -76.23 6.60
N TYR A 322 -7.63 -75.43 5.53
CA TYR A 322 -7.05 -75.80 4.22
C TYR A 322 -5.71 -75.07 3.95
N ASN A 323 -4.84 -75.64 3.10
CA ASN A 323 -3.50 -75.10 2.80
C ASN A 323 -3.53 -73.60 2.40
N PRO A 324 -2.65 -72.76 2.95
CA PRO A 324 -2.63 -71.33 2.64
C PRO A 324 -2.29 -71.08 1.17
N LEU A 325 -3.13 -70.27 0.51
CA LEU A 325 -2.93 -69.81 -0.86
C LEU A 325 -1.88 -68.69 -0.91
N LYS A 326 -0.82 -68.86 -1.71
CA LYS A 326 0.12 -67.79 -2.05
C LYS A 326 -0.42 -67.00 -3.25
N VAL A 327 -0.66 -65.70 -3.07
CA VAL A 327 -1.06 -64.78 -4.14
C VAL A 327 0.13 -63.91 -4.54
N ILE A 328 0.41 -63.79 -5.84
CA ILE A 328 1.44 -62.92 -6.42
C ILE A 328 0.72 -61.83 -7.22
N MET A 329 0.91 -60.56 -6.85
CA MET A 329 0.31 -59.40 -7.52
C MET A 329 1.21 -58.90 -8.67
N THR A 330 0.62 -58.43 -9.78
CA THR A 330 1.34 -57.80 -10.90
C THR A 330 0.65 -56.52 -11.39
N ARG A 331 1.42 -55.67 -12.08
CA ARG A 331 1.38 -54.19 -12.15
C ARG A 331 0.09 -53.47 -12.57
N ASP A 332 -0.91 -54.11 -13.20
CA ASP A 332 -1.80 -53.35 -14.11
C ASP A 332 -3.34 -53.55 -13.97
N GLN A 333 -3.90 -54.00 -12.84
CA GLN A 333 -5.37 -54.19 -12.74
C GLN A 333 -6.01 -53.71 -11.43
N THR A 334 -7.07 -52.89 -11.57
CA THR A 334 -7.95 -52.37 -10.50
C THR A 334 -9.10 -53.32 -10.15
N PHE A 335 -9.16 -54.51 -10.75
CA PHE A 335 -10.18 -55.53 -10.49
C PHE A 335 -9.57 -56.93 -10.48
N PHE A 336 -9.84 -57.73 -9.44
CA PHE A 336 -9.44 -59.13 -9.37
C PHE A 336 -10.66 -60.05 -9.22
N GLN A 337 -10.82 -61.01 -10.14
CA GLN A 337 -11.75 -62.13 -9.99
C GLN A 337 -10.96 -63.41 -9.72
N PHE A 338 -11.23 -64.07 -8.59
CA PHE A 338 -10.63 -65.37 -8.29
C PHE A 338 -11.66 -66.48 -8.51
N LYS A 339 -11.27 -67.52 -9.26
CA LYS A 339 -12.00 -68.80 -9.32
C LYS A 339 -11.35 -69.77 -8.36
N MET A 340 -12.03 -70.10 -7.27
CA MET A 340 -11.54 -71.05 -6.28
C MET A 340 -12.08 -72.46 -6.60
N PHE A 341 -11.20 -73.45 -6.64
CA PHE A 341 -11.56 -74.87 -6.80
C PHE A 341 -11.46 -75.55 -5.43
N ILE A 342 -12.60 -75.82 -4.79
CA ILE A 342 -12.64 -76.69 -3.60
C ILE A 342 -12.94 -78.10 -4.11
N PHE A 343 -11.97 -79.01 -3.94
CA PHE A 343 -12.20 -80.43 -4.17
C PHE A 343 -12.83 -81.04 -2.92
N ASN A 344 -14.11 -81.38 -3.01
CA ASN A 344 -14.74 -82.27 -2.04
C ASN A 344 -15.40 -83.42 -2.80
N TYR A 345 -15.28 -84.64 -2.27
CA TYR A 345 -15.36 -85.89 -3.04
C TYR A 345 -16.72 -86.23 -3.68
N ASP A 346 -17.75 -85.37 -3.61
CA ASP A 346 -19.07 -85.72 -4.16
C ASP A 346 -19.85 -84.60 -4.89
N TYR A 347 -19.48 -83.31 -4.84
CA TYR A 347 -20.25 -82.27 -5.56
C TYR A 347 -19.40 -81.06 -5.97
N PHE A 348 -19.33 -80.74 -7.26
CA PHE A 348 -18.74 -79.50 -7.78
C PHE A 348 -19.68 -78.31 -7.54
N LYS A 349 -19.35 -77.43 -6.57
CA LYS A 349 -19.97 -76.10 -6.45
C LYS A 349 -18.94 -75.02 -6.73
N TYR A 350 -19.27 -74.09 -7.62
CA TYR A 350 -18.45 -72.92 -7.94
C TYR A 350 -18.76 -71.78 -6.96
N PHE A 351 -17.73 -71.19 -6.36
CA PHE A 351 -17.83 -69.91 -5.67
C PHE A 351 -16.92 -68.91 -6.39
N ILE A 352 -17.48 -67.78 -6.82
CA ILE A 352 -16.72 -66.66 -7.37
C ILE A 352 -16.49 -65.69 -6.21
N LEU A 353 -15.25 -65.57 -5.74
CA LEU A 353 -14.86 -64.54 -4.80
C LEU A 353 -14.42 -63.31 -5.61
N SER A 354 -15.17 -62.22 -5.47
CA SER A 354 -14.83 -60.92 -6.07
C SER A 354 -14.22 -60.07 -4.96
N VAL A 355 -12.93 -59.72 -5.08
CA VAL A 355 -12.27 -58.80 -4.15
C VAL A 355 -12.07 -57.49 -4.89
N GLN A 356 -12.81 -56.46 -4.49
CA GLN A 356 -12.61 -55.10 -4.99
C GLN A 356 -11.60 -54.40 -4.09
N VAL A 357 -10.42 -54.11 -4.63
CA VAL A 357 -9.42 -53.25 -3.97
C VAL A 357 -9.63 -51.84 -4.53
N ASN A 358 -10.27 -50.97 -3.74
CA ASN A 358 -10.30 -49.55 -4.06
C ASN A 358 -8.93 -48.97 -3.68
N LEU A 359 -8.07 -48.76 -4.68
CA LEU A 359 -6.90 -47.89 -4.52
C LEU A 359 -7.43 -46.45 -4.53
N THR A 360 -7.67 -45.88 -3.36
CA THR A 360 -7.77 -44.43 -3.20
C THR A 360 -6.39 -43.86 -3.48
N LEU A 361 -6.24 -43.13 -4.58
CA LEU A 361 -5.11 -42.23 -4.73
C LEU A 361 -5.24 -41.20 -3.60
N GLU A 362 -4.28 -41.19 -2.68
CA GLU A 362 -4.14 -40.10 -1.69
C GLU A 362 -4.12 -38.75 -2.41
N GLU A 363 -4.76 -37.74 -1.82
CA GLU A 363 -4.93 -36.42 -2.43
C GLU A 363 -3.58 -35.73 -2.59
N SER A 364 -3.18 -35.48 -3.84
CA SER A 364 -1.98 -34.74 -4.23
C SER A 364 -2.17 -33.23 -4.06
N ASP A 365 -1.23 -32.52 -3.44
CA ASP A 365 -1.28 -31.06 -3.39
C ASP A 365 -0.70 -30.38 -4.65
N VAL A 366 -1.35 -29.29 -5.07
CA VAL A 366 -0.98 -28.47 -6.24
C VAL A 366 -0.96 -27.00 -5.86
N TYR A 367 0.18 -26.35 -6.07
CA TYR A 367 0.35 -24.90 -5.90
C TYR A 367 0.93 -24.25 -7.15
N ARG A 368 0.46 -23.04 -7.49
CA ARG A 368 0.92 -22.27 -8.65
C ARG A 368 1.45 -20.91 -8.22
N LEU A 369 2.73 -20.65 -8.47
CA LEU A 369 3.44 -19.42 -8.09
C LEU A 369 3.85 -18.64 -9.35
N PRO A 370 3.47 -17.36 -9.50
CA PRO A 370 4.04 -16.50 -10.55
C PRO A 370 5.55 -16.27 -10.33
N VAL A 371 6.35 -16.34 -11.40
CA VAL A 371 7.81 -16.14 -11.35
C VAL A 371 8.24 -15.19 -12.46
N GLY A 372 8.93 -14.11 -12.11
CA GLY A 372 9.61 -13.24 -13.08
C GLY A 372 11.11 -13.50 -13.07
N VAL A 373 11.69 -13.83 -14.22
CA VAL A 373 13.14 -14.07 -14.34
C VAL A 373 13.86 -12.74 -14.53
N ARG A 374 14.64 -12.33 -13.53
CA ARG A 374 15.45 -11.11 -13.58
C ARG A 374 16.63 -11.16 -12.62
N THR A 375 17.74 -10.52 -12.99
CA THR A 375 18.87 -10.30 -12.08
C THR A 375 18.82 -8.89 -11.51
N VAL A 376 19.28 -8.74 -10.25
CA VAL A 376 19.54 -7.45 -9.61
C VAL A 376 20.98 -7.48 -9.12
N SER A 377 21.72 -6.42 -9.40
CA SER A 377 23.08 -6.27 -8.89
C SER A 377 23.39 -4.79 -8.66
N TRP A 378 24.39 -4.52 -7.82
CA TRP A 378 24.82 -3.16 -7.54
C TRP A 378 26.34 -3.12 -7.36
N ASN A 379 26.91 -1.94 -7.57
CA ASN A 379 28.30 -1.63 -7.29
C ASN A 379 28.37 -0.21 -6.69
N SER A 380 29.57 0.37 -6.56
CA SER A 380 29.76 1.70 -5.97
C SER A 380 29.04 2.85 -6.69
N THR A 381 28.59 2.63 -7.94
CA THR A 381 27.97 3.67 -8.78
C THR A 381 26.59 3.29 -9.30
N SER A 382 26.34 2.01 -9.57
CA SER A 382 25.17 1.60 -10.34
C SER A 382 24.32 0.61 -9.58
N LEU A 383 23.01 0.74 -9.74
CA LEU A 383 22.03 -0.30 -9.50
C LEU A 383 21.59 -0.85 -10.86
N LEU A 384 21.65 -2.17 -11.04
CA LEU A 384 21.45 -2.83 -12.32
C LEU A 384 20.27 -3.81 -12.24
N ILE A 385 19.45 -3.84 -13.29
CA ILE A 385 18.46 -4.90 -13.52
C ILE A 385 18.77 -5.51 -14.88
N ASN A 386 18.96 -6.83 -14.93
CA ASN A 386 19.35 -7.56 -16.15
C ASN A 386 20.58 -6.91 -16.82
N ASP A 387 21.60 -6.62 -16.01
CA ASP A 387 22.86 -5.96 -16.39
C ASP A 387 22.74 -4.56 -17.01
N LYS A 388 21.56 -3.92 -16.93
CA LYS A 388 21.34 -2.54 -17.37
C LYS A 388 21.16 -1.59 -16.19
N PRO A 389 21.76 -0.38 -16.22
CA PRO A 389 21.51 0.67 -15.24
C PRO A 389 20.03 0.94 -15.05
N PHE A 390 19.59 0.90 -13.80
CA PHE A 390 18.23 1.23 -13.40
C PHE A 390 18.23 2.59 -12.67
N TYR A 391 17.37 3.48 -13.13
CA TYR A 391 17.13 4.78 -12.50
C TYR A 391 15.70 4.85 -11.97
N PHE A 392 15.53 5.03 -10.67
CA PHE A 392 14.19 5.19 -10.08
C PHE A 392 13.55 6.51 -10.52
N ARG A 393 12.33 6.39 -11.03
CA ARG A 393 11.37 7.47 -11.28
C ARG A 393 10.14 7.14 -10.44
N GLY A 394 10.14 7.55 -9.17
CA GLY A 394 9.21 6.95 -8.22
C GLY A 394 8.61 7.86 -7.16
N PHE A 395 8.07 7.21 -6.14
CA PHE A 395 7.30 7.87 -5.09
C PHE A 395 7.50 7.13 -3.77
N GLY A 396 7.40 7.86 -2.66
CA GLY A 396 6.83 7.25 -1.45
C GLY A 396 5.31 7.20 -1.57
N LYS A 397 4.70 6.11 -1.12
CA LYS A 397 3.23 5.91 -1.14
C LYS A 397 2.69 5.71 0.29
N HIS A 398 1.37 5.62 0.42
CA HIS A 398 0.70 5.03 1.59
C HIS A 398 -0.48 4.14 1.14
N GLU A 399 -0.83 3.15 1.96
CA GLU A 399 -2.17 2.56 1.96
C GLU A 399 -3.10 3.51 2.73
N ASP A 400 -3.61 4.51 2.04
CA ASP A 400 -4.59 5.46 2.58
C ASP A 400 -5.63 5.79 1.51
N SER A 401 -6.90 5.80 1.91
CA SER A 401 -8.00 6.30 1.10
C SER A 401 -9.15 6.80 1.97
N ASP A 402 -10.00 7.65 1.39
CA ASP A 402 -11.23 8.07 2.05
C ASP A 402 -12.09 6.86 2.44
N PHE A 403 -12.77 6.98 3.58
CA PHE A 403 -13.65 5.99 4.20
C PHE A 403 -12.96 4.73 4.73
N LYS A 404 -12.10 4.08 3.95
CA LYS A 404 -11.48 2.81 4.36
C LYS A 404 -10.21 2.96 5.19
N GLY A 405 -9.65 4.16 5.29
CA GLY A 405 -8.36 4.38 5.94
C GLY A 405 -7.28 3.54 5.24
N LYS A 406 -6.66 2.61 5.98
CA LYS A 406 -5.66 1.67 5.47
C LYS A 406 -6.24 0.40 4.85
N GLY A 407 -7.56 0.23 4.92
CA GLY A 407 -8.25 -0.94 4.38
C GLY A 407 -7.99 -1.14 2.88
N LEU A 408 -7.68 -2.38 2.48
CA LEU A 408 -7.46 -2.73 1.07
C LEU A 408 -8.64 -2.33 0.18
N ASP A 409 -8.34 -1.59 -0.89
CA ASP A 409 -9.29 -1.22 -1.94
C ASP A 409 -8.69 -1.41 -3.33
N LEU A 410 -9.05 -2.52 -3.98
CA LEU A 410 -8.53 -2.85 -5.31
C LEU A 410 -8.92 -1.84 -6.40
N SER A 411 -9.99 -1.06 -6.20
CA SER A 411 -10.38 -0.01 -7.15
C SER A 411 -9.44 1.18 -7.06
N ILE A 412 -9.09 1.58 -5.83
CA ILE A 412 -8.08 2.62 -5.59
C ILE A 412 -6.71 2.15 -6.04
N VAL A 413 -6.32 0.90 -5.74
CA VAL A 413 -5.05 0.31 -6.20
C VAL A 413 -4.97 0.34 -7.73
N THR A 414 -6.02 -0.11 -8.43
CA THR A 414 -6.05 -0.06 -9.90
C THR A 414 -5.89 1.39 -10.42
N LYS A 415 -6.54 2.36 -9.76
CA LYS A 415 -6.39 3.78 -10.10
C LYS A 415 -4.97 4.28 -9.85
N ASP A 416 -4.36 3.92 -8.72
CA ASP A 416 -2.99 4.27 -8.37
C ASP A 416 -2.01 3.77 -9.45
N TYR A 417 -2.11 2.52 -9.89
CA TYR A 417 -1.25 1.97 -10.94
C TYR A 417 -1.43 2.64 -12.30
N ASN A 418 -2.67 2.95 -12.68
CA ASN A 418 -2.94 3.72 -13.89
C ASN A 418 -2.29 5.11 -13.81
N LEU A 419 -2.32 5.74 -12.63
CA LEU A 419 -1.73 7.06 -12.40
C LEU A 419 -0.20 7.02 -12.32
N ILE A 420 0.41 6.00 -11.73
CA ILE A 420 1.86 5.77 -11.76
C ILE A 420 2.34 5.69 -13.21
N LYS A 421 1.67 4.88 -14.03
CA LYS A 421 1.99 4.75 -15.47
C LYS A 421 1.70 6.02 -16.25
N TRP A 422 0.64 6.75 -15.88
CA TRP A 422 0.31 8.06 -16.44
C TRP A 422 1.38 9.11 -16.10
N VAL A 423 2.02 9.08 -14.94
CA VAL A 423 3.16 9.99 -14.67
C VAL A 423 4.44 9.50 -15.36
N GLY A 424 4.52 8.23 -15.78
CA GLY A 424 5.75 7.63 -16.29
C GLY A 424 6.67 7.11 -15.17
N GLY A 425 6.13 6.95 -13.96
CA GLY A 425 6.85 6.36 -12.84
C GLY A 425 7.07 4.87 -13.03
N ASN A 426 8.21 4.36 -12.59
CA ASN A 426 8.63 2.96 -12.73
C ASN A 426 8.80 2.23 -11.40
N GLY A 427 8.58 2.90 -10.26
CA GLY A 427 8.67 2.26 -8.94
C GLY A 427 8.13 3.11 -7.79
N TYR A 428 7.99 2.50 -6.63
CA TYR A 428 7.68 3.19 -5.37
C TYR A 428 8.24 2.45 -4.15
N ARG A 429 8.36 3.16 -3.04
CA ARG A 429 8.68 2.60 -1.72
C ARG A 429 7.40 2.36 -0.92
N THR A 430 7.30 1.23 -0.22
CA THR A 430 6.13 0.88 0.62
C THR A 430 6.15 1.64 1.95
N SER A 431 6.14 2.97 1.88
CA SER A 431 6.24 3.83 3.05
C SER A 431 4.98 3.69 3.94
N HIS A 432 5.06 3.42 5.24
CA HIS A 432 6.25 3.03 6.03
C HIS A 432 5.98 1.67 6.68
N TYR A 433 5.55 0.71 5.88
CA TYR A 433 5.14 -0.62 6.31
C TYR A 433 4.91 -1.52 5.08
N PRO A 434 5.02 -2.84 5.22
CA PRO A 434 4.72 -3.76 4.13
C PRO A 434 3.29 -3.57 3.65
N TYR A 435 3.07 -3.48 2.33
CA TYR A 435 1.73 -3.33 1.75
C TYR A 435 1.01 -4.67 1.58
N ALA A 436 -0.29 -4.63 1.24
CA ALA A 436 -1.06 -5.83 0.94
C ALA A 436 -0.44 -6.62 -0.22
N GLU A 437 -0.46 -7.95 -0.14
CA GLU A 437 0.13 -8.84 -1.15
C GLU A 437 -0.53 -8.67 -2.52
N GLU A 438 -1.81 -8.27 -2.55
CA GLU A 438 -2.54 -7.93 -3.76
C GLU A 438 -1.96 -6.68 -4.44
N ILE A 439 -1.46 -5.71 -3.68
CA ILE A 439 -0.79 -4.53 -4.24
C ILE A 439 0.56 -4.93 -4.85
N MET A 440 1.27 -5.87 -4.21
CA MET A 440 2.53 -6.41 -4.71
C MET A 440 2.33 -7.27 -5.97
N ASP A 441 1.22 -8.01 -6.06
CA ASP A 441 0.78 -8.71 -7.28
C ASP A 441 0.59 -7.74 -8.47
N PHE A 442 0.08 -6.53 -8.23
CA PHE A 442 0.01 -5.50 -9.26
C PHE A 442 1.40 -5.02 -9.67
N SER A 443 2.33 -4.87 -8.73
CA SER A 443 3.73 -4.48 -8.99
C SER A 443 4.39 -5.45 -9.97
N ASP A 444 4.28 -6.75 -9.67
CA ASP A 444 4.85 -7.83 -10.47
C ASP A 444 4.28 -7.83 -11.88
N ARG A 445 2.94 -7.70 -12.02
CA ARG A 445 2.23 -7.76 -13.32
C ARG A 445 2.36 -6.50 -14.16
N GLN A 446 2.65 -5.35 -13.55
CA GLN A 446 2.76 -4.06 -14.25
C GLN A 446 4.21 -3.63 -14.46
N GLY A 447 5.18 -4.35 -13.90
CA GLY A 447 6.60 -4.00 -14.03
C GLY A 447 6.96 -2.79 -13.18
N ILE A 448 6.28 -2.57 -12.06
CA ILE A 448 6.56 -1.44 -11.15
C ILE A 448 7.49 -1.95 -10.06
N VAL A 449 8.67 -1.35 -9.96
CA VAL A 449 9.74 -1.75 -9.05
C VAL A 449 9.45 -1.28 -7.63
N ILE A 450 9.78 -2.11 -6.64
CA ILE A 450 9.48 -1.87 -5.24
C ILE A 450 10.73 -1.83 -4.38
N ILE A 451 10.80 -0.81 -3.53
CA ILE A 451 11.60 -0.81 -2.31
C ILE A 451 10.64 -1.20 -1.18
N ASP A 452 10.83 -2.38 -0.61
CA ASP A 452 9.90 -2.97 0.37
C ASP A 452 10.39 -2.70 1.80
N GLU A 453 9.54 -2.10 2.62
CA GLU A 453 9.92 -1.41 3.85
C GLU A 453 9.25 -1.99 5.10
N VAL A 454 10.05 -2.25 6.14
CA VAL A 454 9.59 -2.65 7.47
C VAL A 454 9.04 -1.45 8.28
N PRO A 455 8.12 -1.63 9.27
CA PRO A 455 7.48 -0.51 9.96
C PRO A 455 8.32 0.21 11.04
N ILE A 456 9.63 0.34 10.82
CA ILE A 456 10.52 1.13 11.67
C ILE A 456 10.59 2.54 11.13
N VAL A 457 9.78 3.44 11.70
CA VAL A 457 9.65 4.84 11.28
C VAL A 457 9.83 5.76 12.47
N ASP A 458 10.66 6.79 12.33
CA ASP A 458 10.96 7.78 13.38
C ASP A 458 11.35 7.16 14.73
N ALA A 459 11.96 5.97 14.65
CA ALA A 459 12.26 5.14 15.80
C ALA A 459 13.49 5.64 16.56
N LYS A 460 13.48 5.44 17.88
CA LYS A 460 14.53 5.87 18.81
C LYS A 460 14.65 4.88 19.97
N ASP A 461 15.56 5.18 20.90
CA ASP A 461 15.74 4.45 22.15
C ASP A 461 16.01 2.94 21.92
N TRP A 462 17.17 2.66 21.34
CA TRP A 462 17.59 1.31 20.92
C TRP A 462 17.79 0.35 22.10
N HIS A 463 16.95 -0.68 22.18
CA HIS A 463 17.00 -1.74 23.21
C HIS A 463 16.68 -3.12 22.63
N GLU A 464 17.01 -4.18 23.39
CA GLU A 464 16.97 -5.57 22.95
C GLU A 464 15.58 -6.01 22.45
N GLN A 465 14.50 -5.67 23.16
CA GLN A 465 13.15 -6.06 22.75
C GLN A 465 12.74 -5.44 21.39
N LEU A 466 13.10 -4.18 21.14
CA LEU A 466 12.85 -3.56 19.83
C LEU A 466 13.68 -4.21 18.74
N LEU A 467 14.92 -4.63 19.03
CA LEU A 467 15.74 -5.36 18.08
C LEU A 467 15.08 -6.69 17.71
N GLU A 468 14.66 -7.49 18.70
CA GLU A 468 13.97 -8.76 18.47
C GLU A 468 12.71 -8.59 17.60
N ASN A 469 11.88 -7.60 17.93
CA ASN A 469 10.68 -7.30 17.16
C ASN A 469 11.02 -6.87 15.73
N HIS A 470 12.09 -6.10 15.54
CA HIS A 470 12.51 -5.60 14.23
C HIS A 470 13.03 -6.75 13.36
N LEU A 471 13.91 -7.60 13.92
CA LEU A 471 14.42 -8.78 13.22
C LEU A 471 13.28 -9.76 12.87
N SER A 472 12.30 -9.94 13.78
CA SER A 472 11.10 -10.73 13.50
C SER A 472 10.27 -10.15 12.35
N SER A 473 10.02 -8.84 12.36
CA SER A 473 9.25 -8.16 11.29
C SER A 473 9.96 -8.25 9.92
N LEU A 474 11.29 -8.07 9.88
CA LEU A 474 12.10 -8.26 8.66
C LEU A 474 12.05 -9.71 8.17
N THR A 475 12.14 -10.68 9.08
CA THR A 475 12.06 -12.11 8.73
C THR A 475 10.74 -12.42 8.06
N GLN A 476 9.63 -11.96 8.63
CA GLN A 476 8.29 -12.18 8.09
C GLN A 476 8.05 -11.43 6.77
N LEU A 477 8.55 -10.20 6.64
CA LEU A 477 8.50 -9.42 5.39
C LEU A 477 9.23 -10.16 4.26
N ILE A 478 10.50 -10.49 4.47
CA ILE A 478 11.32 -11.16 3.45
C ILE A 478 10.76 -12.54 3.13
N GLN A 479 10.31 -13.29 4.14
CA GLN A 479 9.69 -14.60 3.91
C GLN A 479 8.42 -14.50 3.05
N ARG A 480 7.60 -13.46 3.22
CA ARG A 480 6.40 -13.20 2.41
C ARG A 480 6.74 -12.82 0.97
N ASP A 481 7.72 -11.93 0.77
CA ASP A 481 7.95 -11.25 -0.52
C ASP A 481 9.22 -11.66 -1.27
N LYS A 482 10.01 -12.62 -0.77
CA LYS A 482 11.24 -13.14 -1.42
C LYS A 482 11.08 -13.55 -2.88
N ASN A 483 9.90 -14.02 -3.27
CA ASN A 483 9.62 -14.50 -4.64
C ASN A 483 9.14 -13.39 -5.59
N ARG A 484 8.99 -12.16 -5.11
CA ARG A 484 8.50 -11.02 -5.91
C ARG A 484 9.59 -10.53 -6.86
N PRO A 485 9.43 -10.61 -8.20
CA PRO A 485 10.37 -9.98 -9.12
C PRO A 485 10.36 -8.45 -9.00
N SER A 486 9.24 -7.84 -8.61
CA SER A 486 9.16 -6.38 -8.46
C SER A 486 10.02 -5.82 -7.33
N VAL A 487 10.22 -6.58 -6.24
CA VAL A 487 11.03 -6.14 -5.10
C VAL A 487 12.50 -6.26 -5.47
N ILE A 488 13.25 -5.16 -5.36
CA ILE A 488 14.69 -5.13 -5.69
C ILE A 488 15.58 -4.63 -4.54
N LEU A 489 15.00 -3.96 -3.54
CA LEU A 489 15.69 -3.48 -2.35
C LEU A 489 14.80 -3.68 -1.11
N TRP A 490 15.43 -4.04 0.00
CA TRP A 490 14.81 -4.08 1.32
C TRP A 490 15.13 -2.80 2.09
N SER A 491 14.12 -2.03 2.50
CA SER A 491 14.30 -0.86 3.37
C SER A 491 14.12 -1.26 4.83
N VAL A 492 15.17 -1.10 5.63
CA VAL A 492 15.20 -1.55 7.03
C VAL A 492 14.66 -0.51 8.01
N ALA A 493 14.48 0.75 7.59
CA ALA A 493 13.91 1.80 8.42
C ALA A 493 13.67 3.09 7.61
N ASN A 494 12.89 3.99 8.19
CA ASN A 494 12.67 5.36 7.75
C ASN A 494 12.97 6.33 8.89
N GLU A 495 13.89 7.27 8.67
CA GLU A 495 14.16 8.41 9.57
C GLU A 495 14.44 8.03 11.04
N ALA A 496 14.94 6.82 11.27
CA ALA A 496 15.39 6.35 12.58
C ALA A 496 16.47 7.25 13.17
N ALA A 497 16.44 7.47 14.48
CA ALA A 497 17.38 8.32 15.20
C ALA A 497 18.82 7.77 15.12
N THR A 498 19.72 8.53 14.50
CA THR A 498 21.07 8.06 14.17
C THR A 498 22.13 8.45 15.21
N SER A 499 21.85 9.46 16.03
CA SER A 499 22.81 10.07 16.96
C SER A 499 22.87 9.43 18.36
N SER A 500 22.03 8.42 18.63
CA SER A 500 21.93 7.80 19.95
C SER A 500 23.03 6.74 20.17
N SER A 501 23.47 6.56 21.42
CA SER A 501 24.41 5.49 21.77
C SER A 501 23.81 4.12 21.47
N GLY A 502 24.57 3.23 20.81
CA GLY A 502 24.13 1.88 20.46
C GLY A 502 23.49 1.74 19.06
N THR A 503 23.21 2.86 18.37
CA THR A 503 22.65 2.87 17.01
C THR A 503 23.46 2.03 16.03
N GLU A 504 24.79 2.19 16.03
CA GLU A 504 25.68 1.47 15.12
C GLU A 504 25.58 -0.05 15.29
N ILE A 505 25.64 -0.52 16.55
CA ILE A 505 25.56 -1.95 16.88
C ILE A 505 24.17 -2.51 16.54
N TYR A 506 23.13 -1.73 16.77
CA TYR A 506 21.76 -2.10 16.43
C TYR A 506 21.61 -2.29 14.91
N PHE A 507 21.96 -1.28 14.10
CA PHE A 507 21.80 -1.37 12.65
C PHE A 507 22.75 -2.37 12.02
N LYS A 508 23.97 -2.55 12.54
CA LYS A 508 24.85 -3.62 12.07
C LYS A 508 24.16 -4.99 12.15
N GLN A 509 23.53 -5.30 13.29
CA GLN A 509 22.79 -6.56 13.46
C GLN A 509 21.60 -6.66 12.51
N VAL A 510 20.86 -5.56 12.30
CA VAL A 510 19.74 -5.50 11.35
C VAL A 510 20.19 -5.81 9.92
N TYR A 511 21.26 -5.16 9.45
CA TYR A 511 21.77 -5.39 8.09
C TYR A 511 22.38 -6.79 7.93
N ASP A 512 23.10 -7.30 8.94
CA ASP A 512 23.62 -8.67 8.93
C ASP A 512 22.47 -9.71 8.88
N HIS A 513 21.36 -9.44 9.58
CA HIS A 513 20.18 -10.28 9.56
C HIS A 513 19.51 -10.31 8.19
N VAL A 514 19.31 -9.16 7.54
CA VAL A 514 18.76 -9.10 6.17
C VAL A 514 19.63 -9.91 5.20
N ARG A 515 20.96 -9.75 5.26
CA ARG A 515 21.90 -10.51 4.41
C ARG A 515 21.89 -12.00 4.69
N SER A 516 21.56 -12.42 5.91
CA SER A 516 21.40 -13.84 6.25
C SER A 516 20.15 -14.46 5.63
N LEU A 517 19.12 -13.65 5.37
CA LEU A 517 17.84 -14.08 4.81
C LEU A 517 17.81 -14.00 3.28
N ASP A 518 18.35 -12.93 2.69
CA ASP A 518 18.36 -12.71 1.25
C ASP A 518 19.67 -12.04 0.80
N THR A 519 20.39 -12.71 -0.10
CA THR A 519 21.60 -12.18 -0.74
C THR A 519 21.38 -11.77 -2.19
N SER A 520 20.17 -12.00 -2.73
CA SER A 520 19.80 -11.68 -4.12
C SER A 520 19.39 -10.23 -4.34
N ARG A 521 19.22 -9.46 -3.25
CA ARG A 521 18.77 -8.06 -3.23
C ARG A 521 19.59 -7.24 -2.24
N GLY A 522 19.71 -5.95 -2.51
CA GLY A 522 20.42 -5.02 -1.63
C GLY A 522 19.52 -4.53 -0.49
N ALA A 523 20.13 -4.02 0.57
CA ALA A 523 19.44 -3.36 1.67
C ALA A 523 19.68 -1.84 1.66
N THR A 524 18.68 -1.07 2.11
CA THR A 524 18.73 0.39 2.21
C THR A 524 17.98 0.88 3.45
N GLN A 525 18.01 2.17 3.69
CA GLN A 525 17.27 2.86 4.73
C GLN A 525 17.05 4.30 4.29
N ALA A 526 15.85 4.84 4.44
CA ALA A 526 15.58 6.24 4.17
C ALA A 526 16.13 7.11 5.32
N ILE A 527 17.27 7.77 5.08
CA ILE A 527 17.98 8.56 6.10
C ILE A 527 17.44 9.98 6.12
N ASN A 528 17.03 10.45 7.30
CA ASN A 528 16.65 11.85 7.50
C ASN A 528 17.91 12.72 7.44
N SER A 529 17.90 13.71 6.55
CA SER A 529 19.03 14.62 6.40
C SER A 529 18.86 15.98 7.10
N ASP A 530 17.70 16.26 7.69
CA ASP A 530 17.28 17.61 8.12
C ASP A 530 17.33 17.84 9.64
N ALA A 531 17.69 16.85 10.46
CA ALA A 531 17.58 16.94 11.93
C ALA A 531 18.38 18.09 12.59
N ASN A 532 19.45 18.60 11.97
CA ASN A 532 20.26 19.69 12.55
C ASN A 532 20.82 20.71 11.53
N GLY A 533 20.31 20.73 10.29
CA GLY A 533 20.64 21.77 9.31
C GLY A 533 22.14 22.04 9.10
N GLU A 534 22.96 21.02 8.85
CA GLU A 534 24.38 21.15 8.40
C GLU A 534 24.97 19.77 8.01
N LEU A 535 26.18 19.76 7.41
CA LEU A 535 27.03 18.59 7.09
C LEU A 535 27.21 17.58 8.25
N ALA A 536 26.92 17.99 9.49
CA ALA A 536 26.94 17.14 10.68
C ALA A 536 26.04 15.89 10.53
N CYS A 537 24.89 16.00 9.84
CA CYS A 537 23.98 14.86 9.65
C CYS A 537 24.61 13.69 8.89
N MET A 538 25.56 13.95 7.98
CA MET A 538 26.24 12.88 7.24
C MET A 538 27.23 12.13 8.13
N HIS A 539 28.02 12.87 8.94
CA HIS A 539 28.96 12.26 9.87
C HIS A 539 28.25 11.49 10.99
N ASP A 540 27.05 11.93 11.38
CA ASP A 540 26.22 11.27 12.39
C ASP A 540 25.34 10.14 11.83
N SER A 541 25.35 9.91 10.51
CA SER A 541 24.60 8.85 9.82
C SER A 541 25.42 7.59 9.58
N PHE A 542 26.11 7.10 10.62
CA PHE A 542 27.02 5.95 10.54
C PHE A 542 26.37 4.69 9.94
N GLN A 543 25.06 4.52 10.06
CA GLN A 543 24.31 3.39 9.50
C GLN A 543 24.31 3.35 7.96
N ALA A 544 24.56 4.47 7.27
CA ALA A 544 24.71 4.53 5.81
C ALA A 544 25.86 3.62 5.29
N GLN A 545 26.87 3.39 6.14
CA GLN A 545 27.98 2.47 5.81
C GLN A 545 27.50 1.02 5.65
N TYR A 546 26.34 0.65 6.19
CA TYR A 546 25.78 -0.69 6.07
C TYR A 546 24.80 -0.84 4.90
N SER A 547 24.27 0.25 4.33
CA SER A 547 23.39 0.19 3.16
C SER A 547 24.13 -0.25 1.90
N ASP A 548 23.47 -0.96 1.00
CA ASP A 548 23.98 -1.29 -0.33
C ASP A 548 23.73 -0.15 -1.33
N VAL A 549 22.60 0.52 -1.17
CA VAL A 549 22.23 1.77 -1.84
C VAL A 549 21.84 2.78 -0.76
N ILE A 550 22.42 3.98 -0.77
CA ILE A 550 22.11 5.00 0.23
C ILE A 550 20.85 5.74 -0.18
N SER A 551 19.82 5.70 0.66
CA SER A 551 18.57 6.44 0.45
C SER A 551 18.50 7.66 1.37
N VAL A 552 18.21 8.83 0.80
CA VAL A 552 18.22 10.11 1.52
C VAL A 552 16.85 10.80 1.39
N ASN A 553 16.31 11.25 2.52
CA ASN A 553 15.15 12.13 2.60
C ASN A 553 15.63 13.58 2.79
N THR A 554 15.17 14.51 1.95
CA THR A 554 15.61 15.92 2.00
C THR A 554 14.48 16.89 1.66
N TYR A 555 14.27 17.89 2.52
CA TYR A 555 13.21 18.89 2.40
C TYR A 555 13.72 20.34 2.39
N GLU A 556 14.81 20.60 1.65
CA GLU A 556 15.26 21.96 1.32
C GLU A 556 14.17 22.80 0.65
N GLY A 557 14.03 24.04 1.11
CA GLY A 557 12.95 24.93 0.72
C GLY A 557 11.62 24.63 1.44
N TRP A 558 11.53 23.57 2.23
CA TRP A 558 10.33 23.26 3.02
C TRP A 558 10.61 23.29 4.52
N TYR A 559 11.18 22.21 5.08
CA TYR A 559 11.55 22.15 6.51
C TYR A 559 12.86 22.91 6.77
N SER A 560 13.82 22.79 5.86
CA SER A 560 15.06 23.56 5.86
C SER A 560 14.93 24.74 4.90
N HIS A 561 15.41 25.93 5.29
CA HIS A 561 15.41 27.13 4.43
C HIS A 561 14.04 27.43 3.77
N THR A 562 12.95 27.35 4.55
CA THR A 562 11.57 27.49 4.07
C THR A 562 11.39 28.72 3.16
N GLY A 563 10.79 28.52 1.99
CA GLY A 563 10.54 29.60 1.01
C GLY A 563 11.75 30.02 0.18
N GLN A 564 12.97 29.57 0.53
CA GLN A 564 14.21 29.99 -0.13
C GLN A 564 14.57 29.08 -1.31
N LEU A 565 13.77 29.14 -2.38
CA LEU A 565 13.94 28.28 -3.57
C LEU A 565 15.33 28.35 -4.23
N HIS A 566 16.06 29.44 -4.03
CA HIS A 566 17.41 29.62 -4.59
C HIS A 566 18.49 28.79 -3.88
N ALA A 567 18.25 28.39 -2.62
CA ALA A 567 19.21 27.61 -1.83
C ALA A 567 19.14 26.10 -2.14
N ILE A 568 17.99 25.62 -2.62
CA ILE A 568 17.69 24.19 -2.84
C ILE A 568 18.78 23.52 -3.67
N THR A 569 19.07 24.04 -4.87
CA THR A 569 19.92 23.34 -5.83
C THR A 569 21.31 23.02 -5.24
N ASN A 570 21.98 24.01 -4.64
CA ASN A 570 23.32 23.81 -4.10
C ASN A 570 23.31 22.94 -2.84
N ASN A 571 22.36 23.18 -1.92
CA ASN A 571 22.28 22.41 -0.68
C ASN A 571 22.01 20.92 -0.94
N VAL A 572 21.11 20.61 -1.88
CA VAL A 572 20.80 19.23 -2.27
C VAL A 572 22.01 18.57 -2.94
N LEU A 573 22.76 19.30 -3.78
CA LEU A 573 23.98 18.79 -4.41
C LEU A 573 25.06 18.43 -3.39
N ASP A 574 25.38 19.36 -2.50
CA ASP A 574 26.42 19.16 -1.50
C ASP A 574 26.09 17.97 -0.59
N ARG A 575 24.81 17.82 -0.24
CA ARG A 575 24.31 16.73 0.60
C ARG A 575 24.41 15.36 -0.06
N ILE A 576 23.92 15.23 -1.29
CA ILE A 576 23.91 13.95 -2.02
C ILE A 576 25.35 13.52 -2.37
N ARG A 577 26.20 14.46 -2.81
CA ARG A 577 27.62 14.20 -3.05
C ARG A 577 28.33 13.76 -1.79
N GLY A 578 28.04 14.43 -0.69
CA GLY A 578 28.65 14.10 0.58
C GLY A 578 28.45 12.64 1.00
N PHE A 579 27.24 12.08 0.84
CA PHE A 579 27.00 10.67 1.12
C PHE A 579 27.77 9.73 0.19
N HIS A 580 27.84 10.06 -1.10
CA HIS A 580 28.62 9.27 -2.06
C HIS A 580 30.13 9.32 -1.75
N ASP A 581 30.69 10.52 -1.57
CA ASP A 581 32.10 10.75 -1.29
C ASP A 581 32.56 10.06 0.00
N MET A 582 31.67 9.95 1.00
CA MET A 582 31.98 9.30 2.28
C MET A 582 31.97 7.77 2.20
N HIS A 583 31.13 7.18 1.36
CA HIS A 583 30.84 5.74 1.41
C HIS A 583 31.11 4.97 0.12
N ASP A 584 31.41 5.64 -1.00
CA ASP A 584 31.61 5.07 -2.33
C ASP A 584 30.46 4.13 -2.75
N LYS A 585 29.23 4.68 -2.66
CA LYS A 585 27.98 3.94 -2.91
C LYS A 585 26.99 4.75 -3.74
N PRO A 586 26.09 4.08 -4.48
CA PRO A 586 25.04 4.75 -5.23
C PRO A 586 24.06 5.41 -4.28
N VAL A 587 23.57 6.59 -4.67
CA VAL A 587 22.66 7.39 -3.86
C VAL A 587 21.32 7.56 -4.57
N LEU A 588 20.24 7.42 -3.81
CA LEU A 588 18.85 7.59 -4.19
C LEU A 588 18.22 8.65 -3.28
N VAL A 589 17.49 9.62 -3.84
CA VAL A 589 16.59 10.45 -3.01
C VAL A 589 15.24 9.75 -2.91
N THR A 590 14.86 9.35 -1.69
CA THR A 590 13.61 8.64 -1.41
C THR A 590 12.45 9.54 -1.00
N GLU A 591 12.75 10.77 -0.58
CA GLU A 591 11.76 11.80 -0.27
C GLU A 591 12.28 13.20 -0.58
N TYR A 592 11.46 13.97 -1.28
CA TYR A 592 11.57 15.43 -1.40
C TYR A 592 10.19 15.98 -1.76
N GLY A 593 9.89 17.22 -1.36
CA GLY A 593 8.60 17.84 -1.70
C GLY A 593 8.20 18.97 -0.78
N ALA A 594 6.97 19.44 -0.95
CA ALA A 594 6.35 20.48 -0.15
C ALA A 594 4.84 20.29 -0.15
N ASP A 595 4.17 20.68 0.92
CA ASP A 595 2.72 20.63 0.99
C ASP A 595 2.09 21.65 0.04
N ALA A 596 0.99 21.27 -0.61
CA ALA A 596 0.22 22.14 -1.47
C ALA A 596 -1.29 21.88 -1.36
N PHE A 597 -2.05 22.94 -1.08
CA PHE A 597 -3.51 22.88 -1.14
C PHE A 597 -3.98 22.84 -2.59
N SER A 598 -4.80 21.84 -2.91
CA SER A 598 -5.29 21.73 -4.28
C SER A 598 -6.13 22.94 -4.69
N GLY A 599 -5.82 23.50 -5.85
CA GLY A 599 -6.47 24.69 -6.40
C GLY A 599 -6.05 26.03 -5.77
N LEU A 600 -5.12 26.04 -4.81
CA LEU A 600 -4.56 27.28 -4.28
C LEU A 600 -3.52 27.86 -5.24
N HIS A 601 -3.90 28.95 -5.90
CA HIS A 601 -3.04 29.78 -6.74
C HIS A 601 -3.07 31.22 -6.24
N VAL A 602 -1.90 31.84 -6.06
CA VAL A 602 -1.81 33.22 -5.59
C VAL A 602 -1.42 34.12 -6.75
N GLY A 603 -2.22 35.14 -7.07
CA GLY A 603 -1.91 36.12 -8.12
C GLY A 603 -1.25 37.37 -7.58
N THR A 604 -0.30 37.95 -8.33
CA THR A 604 0.12 39.34 -8.11
C THR A 604 -1.01 40.27 -8.57
N ALA A 605 -2.01 40.48 -7.73
CA ALA A 605 -2.89 41.63 -7.90
C ALA A 605 -2.12 42.87 -7.41
N THR A 606 -1.60 43.68 -8.33
CA THR A 606 -1.28 45.09 -8.02
C THR A 606 -2.50 45.70 -7.34
N PHE A 607 -2.35 46.10 -6.08
CA PHE A 607 -3.33 46.87 -5.30
C PHE A 607 -3.69 48.17 -6.02
N SER A 608 -4.59 48.10 -6.99
CA SER A 608 -5.29 49.23 -7.57
C SER A 608 -6.77 48.94 -7.42
N ARG A 609 -7.28 49.21 -6.22
CA ARG A 609 -8.69 49.46 -5.85
C ARG A 609 -9.73 48.93 -6.86
N TRP A 610 -9.95 47.62 -6.87
CA TRP A 610 -11.17 47.03 -7.44
C TRP A 610 -12.00 46.43 -6.32
N LYS A 611 -13.25 46.89 -6.20
CA LYS A 611 -14.28 46.26 -5.40
C LYS A 611 -14.39 44.79 -5.81
N LEU A 612 -14.32 43.88 -4.84
CA LEU A 612 -14.80 42.51 -4.99
C LEU A 612 -16.20 42.58 -5.59
N THR A 613 -16.34 42.22 -6.87
CA THR A 613 -17.65 42.01 -7.48
C THR A 613 -17.85 40.50 -7.42
N LEU A 614 -18.44 40.02 -6.32
CA LEU A 614 -19.09 38.72 -6.31
C LEU A 614 -20.24 38.82 -7.32
N SER A 615 -20.07 38.25 -8.51
CA SER A 615 -21.14 38.15 -9.48
C SER A 615 -22.14 37.08 -9.01
N THR A 616 -23.04 37.46 -8.11
CA THR A 616 -24.31 36.77 -7.94
C THR A 616 -25.14 36.98 -9.22
N PRO A 617 -25.75 35.94 -9.80
CA PRO A 617 -26.78 36.15 -10.81
C PRO A 617 -27.96 36.86 -10.13
N ASP A 618 -28.31 38.03 -10.62
CA ASP A 618 -29.45 38.82 -10.13
C ASP A 618 -30.78 38.12 -10.50
N PRO A 619 -31.66 37.79 -9.53
CA PRO A 619 -32.97 37.25 -9.83
C PRO A 619 -33.96 38.38 -10.16
N PHE A 620 -34.17 38.63 -11.45
CA PHE A 620 -35.26 39.40 -12.06
C PHE A 620 -35.40 40.92 -11.73
N PRO A 621 -35.81 41.75 -12.72
CA PRO A 621 -35.85 43.20 -12.57
C PRO A 621 -37.11 43.66 -11.83
N ARG A 622 -36.97 44.48 -10.79
CA ARG A 622 -38.12 45.18 -10.20
C ARG A 622 -38.39 46.51 -10.91
N ARG A 623 -39.59 46.58 -11.49
CA ARG A 623 -40.30 47.82 -11.80
C ARG A 623 -40.53 48.66 -10.53
N THR A 624 -40.64 49.96 -10.78
CA THR A 624 -40.74 51.12 -9.89
C THR A 624 -41.89 51.16 -8.87
N ALA A 625 -41.55 51.69 -7.69
CA ALA A 625 -42.27 52.65 -6.83
C ALA A 625 -43.56 52.23 -6.07
N THR A 626 -43.52 52.22 -4.73
CA THR A 626 -44.07 53.27 -3.81
C THR A 626 -44.27 52.79 -2.34
N LYS A 627 -43.97 53.71 -1.38
CA LYS A 627 -44.53 53.95 -0.02
C LYS A 627 -44.17 53.07 1.23
N THR A 628 -43.30 53.67 2.06
CA THR A 628 -43.25 53.85 3.56
C THR A 628 -43.49 52.72 4.59
N PRO A 629 -42.78 52.73 5.76
CA PRO A 629 -42.62 51.58 6.69
C PRO A 629 -43.34 51.72 8.06
N PRO A 630 -43.37 50.65 8.90
CA PRO A 630 -43.33 50.82 10.38
C PRO A 630 -42.41 49.76 11.07
N PRO A 631 -42.21 49.76 12.41
CA PRO A 631 -40.93 50.02 13.08
C PRO A 631 -40.21 48.78 13.64
N TRP A 632 -38.92 48.93 13.92
CA TRP A 632 -38.06 47.98 14.62
C TRP A 632 -38.31 47.95 16.14
N PRO A 633 -38.02 46.84 16.82
CA PRO A 633 -37.44 46.84 18.15
C PRO A 633 -35.94 46.50 18.11
N ASP A 634 -35.20 47.27 18.91
CA ASP A 634 -33.76 47.23 19.15
C ASP A 634 -33.20 45.86 19.51
N PHE A 635 -32.01 45.54 18.98
CA PHE A 635 -30.96 44.92 19.79
C PHE A 635 -29.57 45.49 19.42
N HIS A 636 -28.80 45.76 20.48
CA HIS A 636 -27.54 46.48 20.56
C HIS A 636 -26.50 46.22 19.46
N GLN A 637 -26.06 47.32 18.83
CA GLN A 637 -24.78 47.41 18.14
C GLN A 637 -23.62 47.51 19.15
N ARG A 638 -22.63 46.62 19.03
CA ARG A 638 -21.22 47.03 19.08
C ARG A 638 -20.68 46.87 17.67
N GLU A 639 -20.38 47.99 17.03
CA GLU A 639 -19.57 48.02 15.82
C GLU A 639 -18.13 47.68 16.20
N GLU A 640 -17.66 46.51 15.79
CA GLU A 640 -16.25 46.29 15.51
C GLU A 640 -16.12 45.93 14.02
N LEU A 641 -15.36 46.76 13.31
CA LEU A 641 -14.97 46.56 11.92
C LEU A 641 -14.19 45.25 11.81
N ALA A 642 -14.87 44.17 11.40
CA ALA A 642 -14.24 42.90 11.08
C ALA A 642 -13.50 43.01 9.72
N PRO A 643 -12.18 42.74 9.66
CA PRO A 643 -11.52 42.45 8.40
C PRO A 643 -12.05 41.10 7.88
N LEU A 644 -12.41 41.07 6.60
CA LEU A 644 -12.74 39.84 5.87
C LEU A 644 -11.49 38.96 5.77
N SER A 645 -11.28 38.06 6.73
CA SER A 645 -10.40 36.89 6.61
C SER A 645 -11.23 35.65 6.30
N VAL A 646 -10.72 34.84 5.37
CA VAL A 646 -11.34 33.60 4.90
C VAL A 646 -11.41 32.60 6.06
N ASN A 647 -12.59 32.47 6.65
CA ASN A 647 -12.90 31.40 7.61
C ASN A 647 -13.18 30.11 6.82
N ALA A 648 -12.15 29.30 6.59
CA ALA A 648 -12.34 27.88 6.32
C ALA A 648 -12.70 27.21 7.66
N GLY A 649 -13.90 26.62 7.76
CA GLY A 649 -14.28 25.81 8.94
C GLY A 649 -15.62 26.10 9.60
N ARG A 650 -16.54 26.88 9.01
CA ARG A 650 -17.95 26.83 9.42
C ARG A 650 -18.84 26.34 8.30
N ILE A 651 -19.36 25.13 8.48
CA ILE A 651 -20.63 24.69 7.90
C ILE A 651 -21.67 25.78 8.19
N ARG A 652 -22.17 26.43 7.13
CA ARG A 652 -23.50 27.04 7.18
C ARG A 652 -24.45 26.06 6.50
N GLN A 653 -25.29 25.42 7.31
CA GLN A 653 -26.48 24.73 6.82
C GLN A 653 -27.33 25.72 6.00
N GLY A 654 -27.64 25.34 4.75
CA GLY A 654 -28.43 26.18 3.85
C GLY A 654 -28.43 25.71 2.40
N VAL A 655 -29.09 24.57 2.13
CA VAL A 655 -29.66 24.10 0.85
C VAL A 655 -28.67 23.74 -0.28
N THR A 656 -28.56 22.42 -0.51
CA THR A 656 -28.03 21.69 -1.69
C THR A 656 -26.56 21.88 -2.08
N THR A 657 -25.72 20.91 -1.73
CA THR A 657 -24.68 20.34 -2.62
C THR A 657 -24.24 18.98 -2.07
N GLN A 658 -25.13 18.01 -2.18
CA GLN A 658 -24.81 16.59 -2.19
C GLN A 658 -25.05 16.09 -3.62
N LEU A 659 -24.08 15.31 -4.12
CA LEU A 659 -24.20 14.35 -5.22
C LEU A 659 -24.06 14.83 -6.68
N ARG A 660 -23.22 14.06 -7.39
CA ARG A 660 -23.03 13.88 -8.84
C ARG A 660 -22.21 14.94 -9.60
N ASN A 661 -20.94 14.62 -9.81
CA ASN A 661 -20.27 14.95 -11.07
C ASN A 661 -19.82 13.66 -11.78
N HIS A 662 -20.77 13.07 -12.48
CA HIS A 662 -20.53 12.21 -13.64
C HIS A 662 -20.58 13.12 -14.87
N ALA A 663 -19.44 13.57 -15.38
CA ALA A 663 -19.30 14.05 -16.76
C ALA A 663 -17.84 14.42 -17.09
N TYR A 664 -17.23 13.59 -17.94
CA TYR A 664 -16.39 13.95 -19.08
C TYR A 664 -15.50 15.21 -19.00
N SER A 665 -14.19 14.96 -19.11
CA SER A 665 -13.29 15.59 -20.08
C SER A 665 -14.02 16.45 -21.13
N LYS A 666 -13.82 17.77 -21.10
CA LYS A 666 -13.87 18.63 -22.28
C LYS A 666 -13.12 19.93 -22.04
N ARG A 667 -12.06 20.12 -22.83
CA ARG A 667 -11.39 21.40 -23.09
C ARG A 667 -12.39 22.40 -23.70
N ARG A 668 -12.05 23.67 -23.50
CA ARG A 668 -12.66 24.89 -24.06
C ARG A 668 -13.10 24.74 -25.51
N ASP A 669 -14.37 25.04 -25.77
CA ASP A 669 -14.84 25.82 -26.92
C ASP A 669 -16.17 26.46 -26.54
N LEU A 670 -16.19 27.79 -26.42
CA LEU A 670 -17.39 28.60 -26.16
C LEU A 670 -17.90 29.11 -27.50
N ALA A 671 -19.00 28.52 -27.98
CA ALA A 671 -19.75 29.00 -29.13
C ALA A 671 -20.82 30.02 -28.69
N ILE A 672 -20.88 31.11 -29.45
CA ILE A 672 -21.94 32.12 -29.47
C ILE A 672 -23.16 31.53 -30.18
N HIS A 673 -24.30 31.39 -29.50
CA HIS A 673 -25.59 32.01 -29.86
C HIS A 673 -26.77 31.48 -29.02
N GLN A 674 -27.69 32.39 -28.76
CA GLN A 674 -28.89 32.30 -27.93
C GLN A 674 -30.12 31.76 -28.70
N GLU A 675 -31.00 31.12 -27.92
CA GLU A 675 -32.47 31.30 -27.88
C GLU A 675 -33.44 30.46 -28.74
N ASN A 676 -34.07 29.49 -28.03
CA ASN A 676 -35.51 29.46 -27.63
C ASN A 676 -36.59 28.92 -28.62
N PRO A 677 -37.80 28.54 -28.12
CA PRO A 677 -38.18 27.12 -27.97
C PRO A 677 -39.59 26.78 -28.53
N SER A 678 -40.06 25.53 -28.33
CA SER A 678 -41.37 25.18 -27.72
C SER A 678 -42.14 24.00 -28.33
N HIS A 679 -42.81 23.29 -27.41
CA HIS A 679 -44.06 22.53 -27.48
C HIS A 679 -44.16 21.13 -28.16
N ALA A 680 -44.21 20.14 -27.26
CA ALA A 680 -45.39 19.32 -26.93
C ALA A 680 -45.77 18.09 -27.79
N ALA A 681 -45.99 17.00 -27.02
CA ALA A 681 -47.13 16.09 -27.05
C ALA A 681 -46.90 14.62 -27.51
N GLN A 682 -47.10 13.75 -26.52
CA GLN A 682 -47.95 12.55 -26.52
C GLN A 682 -47.47 11.22 -27.13
N LYS A 683 -47.04 10.36 -26.19
CA LYS A 683 -47.48 8.97 -25.87
C LYS A 683 -47.20 7.79 -26.84
N PRO A 684 -47.02 6.58 -26.25
CA PRO A 684 -46.44 5.34 -26.85
C PRO A 684 -47.59 4.33 -27.19
N PRO A 685 -47.44 2.98 -27.29
CA PRO A 685 -46.29 2.07 -27.17
C PRO A 685 -46.27 0.92 -28.21
N GLN A 686 -45.56 -0.17 -27.89
CA GLN A 686 -45.64 -1.58 -28.37
C GLN A 686 -44.44 -2.01 -29.23
N GLU A 687 -43.53 -2.78 -28.65
CA GLU A 687 -43.53 -4.25 -28.41
C GLU A 687 -42.77 -4.98 -29.52
N GLY A 688 -41.92 -5.91 -29.11
CA GLY A 688 -41.74 -7.14 -29.88
C GLY A 688 -40.38 -7.37 -30.53
N THR A 689 -39.57 -8.18 -29.82
CA THR A 689 -39.02 -9.42 -30.37
C THR A 689 -37.70 -9.36 -31.15
N LEU A 690 -36.64 -9.77 -30.44
CA LEU A 690 -35.73 -10.89 -30.73
C LEU A 690 -35.13 -11.09 -32.15
N LEU A 691 -33.80 -11.24 -32.11
CA LEU A 691 -32.95 -12.25 -32.77
C LEU A 691 -32.13 -11.89 -34.03
N ARG A 692 -30.82 -12.04 -33.79
CA ARG A 692 -29.79 -12.78 -34.56
C ARG A 692 -29.02 -12.08 -35.68
N PHE A 693 -27.74 -11.95 -35.35
CA PHE A 693 -26.54 -12.10 -36.16
C PHE A 693 -26.66 -12.98 -37.42
N THR A 694 -26.13 -12.46 -38.52
CA THR A 694 -25.23 -13.04 -39.55
C THR A 694 -25.25 -12.01 -40.70
N GLY A 695 -24.17 -11.39 -41.17
CA GLY A 695 -22.95 -11.92 -41.73
C GLY A 695 -22.82 -11.40 -43.17
N ILE A 696 -21.58 -11.10 -43.60
CA ILE A 696 -21.10 -11.00 -45.00
C ILE A 696 -20.91 -9.59 -45.60
N LEU A 697 -19.62 -9.33 -45.89
CA LEU A 697 -19.01 -8.40 -46.83
C LEU A 697 -19.70 -8.32 -48.21
N GLN A 698 -19.80 -7.12 -48.80
CA GLN A 698 -19.06 -6.79 -50.04
C GLN A 698 -19.29 -5.34 -50.50
N ALA A 699 -18.26 -4.87 -51.22
CA ALA A 699 -18.03 -3.56 -51.78
C ALA A 699 -19.09 -3.01 -52.74
N SER A 700 -19.13 -1.69 -52.88
CA SER A 700 -19.27 -1.08 -54.21
C SER A 700 -18.57 0.28 -54.30
N GLN A 701 -17.78 0.41 -55.37
CA GLN A 701 -17.12 1.62 -55.86
C GLN A 701 -18.14 2.54 -56.56
N LYS A 702 -17.87 3.87 -56.56
CA LYS A 702 -17.95 4.78 -57.74
C LYS A 702 -17.53 6.20 -57.32
N THR A 703 -16.33 6.67 -57.65
CA THR A 703 -15.92 7.41 -58.87
C THR A 703 -16.22 8.92 -58.82
N LEU A 704 -15.15 9.67 -58.48
CA LEU A 704 -14.53 10.76 -59.26
C LEU A 704 -15.42 11.80 -59.97
N LEU A 705 -15.29 13.07 -59.56
CA LEU A 705 -15.30 14.24 -60.44
C LEU A 705 -14.34 15.31 -59.90
N LEU A 706 -13.27 15.58 -60.65
CA LEU A 706 -12.41 16.77 -60.53
C LEU A 706 -13.03 17.93 -61.35
N PRO A 707 -12.70 19.19 -61.01
CA PRO A 707 -12.20 20.07 -62.05
C PRO A 707 -10.89 20.83 -61.72
N ARG A 708 -10.28 21.26 -62.83
CA ARG A 708 -8.91 21.72 -63.18
C ARG A 708 -8.36 23.00 -62.50
N PRO A 709 -7.03 23.27 -62.67
CA PRO A 709 -6.29 24.33 -61.99
C PRO A 709 -6.21 25.64 -62.79
N GLY A 710 -6.06 26.77 -62.09
CA GLY A 710 -5.55 28.00 -62.72
C GLY A 710 -5.76 29.31 -61.95
N LYS A 711 -4.63 29.93 -61.59
CA LYS A 711 -4.34 31.36 -61.37
C LYS A 711 -4.54 31.97 -59.96
N SER A 712 -3.37 32.14 -59.31
CA SER A 712 -3.03 33.24 -58.37
C SER A 712 -3.24 34.61 -59.05
N PRO A 713 -3.74 35.65 -58.35
CA PRO A 713 -2.89 36.49 -57.50
C PRO A 713 -3.55 36.90 -56.18
N TYR A 714 -2.79 36.99 -55.09
CA TYR A 714 -2.73 38.13 -54.16
C TYR A 714 -1.86 37.77 -52.96
N GLN A 715 -0.75 38.49 -52.86
CA GLN A 715 0.13 38.57 -51.70
C GLN A 715 -0.62 39.18 -50.52
N GLY A 716 -0.26 38.71 -49.32
CA GLY A 716 -0.33 39.51 -48.10
C GLY A 716 -1.41 39.10 -47.11
N GLU A 717 -1.11 38.10 -46.28
CA GLU A 717 -1.24 38.24 -44.83
C GLU A 717 -0.39 37.15 -44.16
N ARG A 718 0.48 37.59 -43.26
CA ARG A 718 1.51 36.79 -42.60
C ARG A 718 0.88 35.84 -41.58
N ASP A 719 1.60 34.74 -41.37
CA ASP A 719 1.61 33.93 -40.15
C ASP A 719 1.03 34.65 -38.93
N LYS A 720 -0.12 34.18 -38.48
CA LYS A 720 -0.45 34.19 -37.05
C LYS A 720 -0.24 32.77 -36.56
N THR A 721 1.02 32.42 -36.35
CA THR A 721 1.37 31.49 -35.29
C THR A 721 0.59 31.92 -34.05
N MET A 722 -0.25 31.03 -33.52
CA MET A 722 -0.72 31.18 -32.15
C MET A 722 0.52 31.08 -31.26
N ASN A 723 1.16 32.22 -31.02
CA ASN A 723 2.06 32.37 -29.89
C ASN A 723 1.23 32.01 -28.66
N PHE A 724 1.44 30.80 -28.12
CA PHE A 724 1.09 30.50 -26.76
C PHE A 724 1.87 31.50 -25.89
N GLN A 725 1.19 32.59 -25.52
CA GLN A 725 1.65 33.42 -24.42
C GLN A 725 1.79 32.47 -23.21
N PRO A 726 2.94 32.46 -22.51
CA PRO A 726 3.04 31.70 -21.26
C PRO A 726 1.88 32.13 -20.36
N GLN A 727 1.15 31.15 -19.82
CA GLN A 727 0.18 31.41 -18.76
C GLN A 727 0.85 32.32 -17.72
N PRO A 728 0.22 33.40 -17.26
CA PRO A 728 0.83 34.26 -16.26
C PRO A 728 1.24 33.39 -15.06
N SER A 729 2.54 33.37 -14.76
CA SER A 729 3.05 32.67 -13.59
C SER A 729 2.52 33.37 -12.36
N PHE A 730 1.63 32.69 -11.63
CA PHE A 730 1.20 33.07 -10.31
C PHE A 730 2.43 33.13 -9.37
N PRO A 731 2.60 34.18 -8.53
CA PRO A 731 3.67 34.23 -7.54
C PRO A 731 3.69 32.99 -6.64
N GLU A 732 4.87 32.39 -6.53
CA GLU A 732 5.17 31.24 -5.71
C GLU A 732 5.03 31.57 -4.22
N THR A 733 3.86 31.28 -3.65
CA THR A 733 3.62 31.42 -2.22
C THR A 733 3.62 30.04 -1.59
N VAL A 734 4.32 29.87 -0.46
CA VAL A 734 4.34 28.61 0.31
C VAL A 734 2.90 28.08 0.46
N TRP A 735 2.71 26.76 0.33
CA TRP A 735 1.41 26.05 0.27
C TRP A 735 0.62 26.12 -1.04
N SER A 736 1.01 26.95 -2.02
CA SER A 736 0.38 26.95 -3.35
C SER A 736 0.89 25.82 -4.23
N GLU A 737 0.05 25.38 -5.19
CA GLU A 737 0.49 24.40 -6.20
C GLU A 737 1.64 24.96 -7.08
N ASP A 738 1.69 26.29 -7.24
CA ASP A 738 2.73 26.99 -7.98
C ASP A 738 4.10 26.89 -7.27
N TYR A 739 4.10 27.03 -5.95
CA TYR A 739 5.29 26.85 -5.12
C TYR A 739 5.82 25.42 -5.16
N GLN A 740 4.93 24.43 -4.99
CA GLN A 740 5.32 23.01 -5.06
C GLN A 740 5.95 22.67 -6.42
N ALA A 741 5.35 23.11 -7.52
CA ALA A 741 5.89 22.91 -8.86
C ALA A 741 7.26 23.60 -9.06
N LYS A 742 7.43 24.82 -8.54
CA LYS A 742 8.69 25.56 -8.66
C LYS A 742 9.80 24.96 -7.79
N LEU A 743 9.45 24.51 -6.58
CA LEU A 743 10.34 23.78 -5.68
C LEU A 743 10.87 22.51 -6.34
N MET A 744 9.98 21.67 -6.88
CA MET A 744 10.38 20.47 -7.62
C MET A 744 11.34 20.79 -8.77
N SER A 745 11.08 21.87 -9.51
CA SER A 745 11.96 22.30 -10.61
C SER A 745 13.38 22.61 -10.13
N LYS A 746 13.56 23.07 -8.89
CA LYS A 746 14.90 23.32 -8.30
C LYS A 746 15.61 22.06 -7.87
N TYR A 747 14.89 21.08 -7.34
CA TYR A 747 15.44 19.74 -7.12
C TYR A 747 15.89 19.09 -8.43
N PHE A 748 15.11 19.23 -9.50
CA PHE A 748 15.46 18.69 -10.82
C PHE A 748 16.78 19.24 -11.38
N GLU A 749 17.06 20.52 -11.14
CA GLU A 749 18.36 21.13 -11.50
C GLU A 749 19.54 20.44 -10.78
N ALA A 750 19.36 20.10 -9.50
CA ALA A 750 20.36 19.37 -8.72
C ALA A 750 20.50 17.92 -9.23
N PHE A 751 19.39 17.21 -9.38
CA PHE A 751 19.37 15.82 -9.82
C PHE A 751 19.97 15.62 -11.22
N ASP A 752 19.68 16.52 -12.17
CA ASP A 752 20.26 16.47 -13.51
C ASP A 752 21.79 16.69 -13.48
N THR A 753 22.29 17.42 -12.48
CA THR A 753 23.72 17.65 -12.29
C THR A 753 24.40 16.39 -11.73
N VAL A 754 23.91 15.81 -10.63
CA VAL A 754 24.51 14.59 -10.06
C VAL A 754 24.32 13.34 -10.90
N ARG A 755 23.23 13.24 -11.68
CA ARG A 755 23.02 12.11 -12.60
C ARG A 755 24.13 12.00 -13.64
N ARG A 756 24.71 13.12 -14.08
CA ARG A 756 25.84 13.14 -15.02
C ARG A 756 27.14 12.64 -14.41
N GLU A 757 27.21 12.52 -13.09
CA GLU A 757 28.36 11.97 -12.37
C GLU A 757 28.34 10.43 -12.32
N GLY A 758 27.19 9.81 -12.67
CA GLY A 758 27.10 8.37 -12.95
C GLY A 758 26.80 7.47 -11.74
N TRP A 759 26.67 8.02 -10.53
CA TRP A 759 26.41 7.26 -9.30
C TRP A 759 25.05 7.55 -8.64
N PHE A 760 24.29 8.50 -9.18
CA PHE A 760 22.95 8.85 -8.70
C PHE A 760 21.89 7.97 -9.38
N VAL A 761 21.23 7.11 -8.59
CA VAL A 761 20.40 6.00 -9.11
C VAL A 761 18.89 6.25 -9.05
N GLY A 762 18.46 7.45 -8.67
CA GLY A 762 17.05 7.82 -8.85
C GLY A 762 16.52 8.93 -7.96
N GLU A 763 15.25 9.23 -8.19
CA GLU A 763 14.49 10.25 -7.47
C GLU A 763 13.06 9.76 -7.17
N MET A 764 12.63 9.91 -5.92
CA MET A 764 11.28 9.60 -5.47
C MET A 764 10.65 10.80 -4.76
N ILE A 765 9.52 11.28 -5.30
CA ILE A 765 8.82 12.40 -4.68
C ILE A 765 8.05 11.94 -3.43
N TRP A 766 8.07 12.76 -2.39
CA TRP A 766 7.17 12.64 -1.25
C TRP A 766 5.99 13.59 -1.45
N CYS A 767 4.79 13.09 -1.75
CA CYS A 767 4.42 11.68 -1.93
C CYS A 767 3.51 11.48 -3.14
N PHE A 768 3.15 10.22 -3.44
CA PHE A 768 2.25 9.91 -4.55
C PHE A 768 0.88 10.58 -4.39
N ALA A 769 0.22 10.41 -3.25
CA ALA A 769 -1.09 10.99 -2.98
C ALA A 769 -1.16 11.50 -1.53
N ASP A 770 -1.94 12.57 -1.31
CA ASP A 770 -2.26 13.08 0.02
C ASP A 770 -2.86 11.98 0.90
N PHE A 771 -2.60 12.04 2.21
CA PHE A 771 -3.04 11.03 3.17
C PHE A 771 -3.40 11.67 4.52
N GLN A 772 -4.12 10.93 5.36
CA GLN A 772 -4.56 11.42 6.66
C GLN A 772 -3.44 11.38 7.71
N THR A 773 -3.35 12.44 8.51
CA THR A 773 -2.48 12.54 9.69
C THR A 773 -3.33 12.76 10.94
N GLN A 774 -2.73 12.63 12.13
CA GLN A 774 -3.38 13.04 13.38
C GLN A 774 -3.78 14.53 13.27
N GLN A 775 -5.05 14.84 13.57
CA GLN A 775 -5.55 16.20 13.52
C GLN A 775 -5.53 16.79 14.93
N VAL A 776 -4.76 17.86 15.14
CA VAL A 776 -4.76 18.63 16.38
C VAL A 776 -5.87 19.68 16.26
N TYR A 777 -7.11 19.30 16.59
CA TYR A 777 -8.30 20.15 16.42
C TYR A 777 -8.34 21.39 17.33
N ASP A 778 -7.44 21.51 18.31
CA ASP A 778 -7.55 22.51 19.37
C ASP A 778 -7.04 23.93 19.03
N ILE A 779 -6.56 24.20 17.82
CA ILE A 779 -5.81 25.44 17.53
C ILE A 779 -6.38 26.27 16.36
N LEU A 780 -7.53 25.87 15.78
CA LEU A 780 -8.16 26.60 14.66
C LEU A 780 -8.50 28.08 14.96
N GLU A 781 -8.53 28.50 16.23
CA GLU A 781 -8.71 29.92 16.59
C GLU A 781 -7.47 30.80 16.38
N PHE A 782 -6.27 30.22 16.20
CA PHE A 782 -5.01 30.97 16.12
C PHE A 782 -4.31 30.92 14.75
N THR A 783 -4.78 30.07 13.83
CA THR A 783 -4.21 29.92 12.48
C THR A 783 -4.01 31.25 11.72
N PRO A 784 -4.93 32.25 11.79
CA PRO A 784 -4.72 33.54 11.12
C PRO A 784 -3.54 34.36 11.68
N ILE A 785 -3.23 34.20 12.97
CA ILE A 785 -2.13 34.92 13.63
C ILE A 785 -0.80 34.27 13.23
N PHE A 786 -0.75 32.94 13.14
CA PHE A 786 0.45 32.19 12.75
C PHE A 786 0.83 32.38 11.27
N VAL A 787 -0.14 32.42 10.34
CA VAL A 787 0.12 32.71 8.93
C VAL A 787 0.71 34.12 8.74
N SER A 788 0.26 35.12 9.52
CA SER A 788 0.82 36.46 9.47
C SER A 788 2.26 36.55 10.01
N LEU A 789 2.62 35.68 10.96
CA LEU A 789 3.98 35.56 11.50
C LEU A 789 4.95 34.91 10.51
N ILE A 790 4.51 33.85 9.81
CA ILE A 790 5.33 33.13 8.82
C ILE A 790 5.61 34.01 7.60
N ASN A 791 4.62 34.81 7.16
CA ASN A 791 4.77 35.69 6.00
C ASN A 791 5.56 36.99 6.27
N GLN A 792 6.13 37.16 7.47
CA GLN A 792 6.84 38.39 7.90
C GLN A 792 6.04 39.68 7.60
N GLU A 793 4.72 39.66 7.75
CA GLU A 793 3.93 40.88 7.62
C GLU A 793 4.21 41.79 8.82
N ALA A 794 4.74 42.99 8.55
CA ALA A 794 5.21 43.95 9.55
C ALA A 794 4.11 44.57 10.46
N SER A 795 2.96 43.91 10.64
CA SER A 795 1.76 44.49 11.27
C SER A 795 1.19 43.72 12.48
N VAL A 796 1.88 42.70 13.00
CA VAL A 796 1.41 41.98 14.20
C VAL A 796 1.78 42.75 15.48
N SER A 797 0.79 43.17 16.26
CA SER A 797 1.03 43.94 17.48
C SER A 797 1.66 43.09 18.60
N PRO A 798 2.57 43.63 19.44
CA PRO A 798 3.20 42.90 20.54
C PRO A 798 2.21 42.31 21.55
N GLN A 799 1.02 42.90 21.68
CA GLN A 799 -0.04 42.39 22.55
C GLN A 799 -0.72 41.13 21.99
N ARG A 800 -0.89 41.03 20.66
CA ARG A 800 -1.41 39.81 20.02
C ARG A 800 -0.42 38.66 20.08
N LEU A 801 0.87 38.96 19.94
CA LEU A 801 1.95 37.99 20.11
C LEU A 801 1.92 37.37 21.52
N LYS A 802 1.84 38.23 22.54
CA LYS A 802 1.78 37.81 23.94
C LYS A 802 0.51 37.04 24.28
N ALA A 803 -0.63 37.38 23.66
CA ALA A 803 -1.88 36.65 23.83
C ALA A 803 -1.83 35.26 23.18
N ALA A 804 -1.25 35.14 21.98
CA ALA A 804 -1.03 33.85 21.31
C ALA A 804 -0.06 32.97 22.12
N GLU A 805 1.07 33.50 22.58
CA GLU A 805 2.02 32.79 23.46
C GLU A 805 1.37 32.32 24.76
N THR A 806 0.53 33.16 25.37
CA THR A 806 -0.16 32.81 26.62
C THR A 806 -1.23 31.73 26.40
N ALA A 807 -1.93 31.76 25.25
CA ALA A 807 -2.92 30.74 24.89
C ALA A 807 -2.26 29.39 24.54
N VAL A 808 -1.12 29.42 23.84
CA VAL A 808 -0.29 28.22 23.58
C VAL A 808 0.22 27.63 24.89
N ARG A 809 0.73 28.46 25.82
CA ARG A 809 1.16 28.01 27.16
C ARG A 809 0.04 27.38 27.98
N ALA A 810 -1.19 27.90 27.86
CA ALA A 810 -2.34 27.38 28.59
C ALA A 810 -2.86 26.05 28.02
N LYS A 811 -2.80 25.85 26.69
CA LYS A 811 -3.31 24.64 26.00
C LYS A 811 -2.28 23.53 25.82
N ALA A 812 -0.99 23.85 25.74
CA ALA A 812 0.07 22.84 25.50
C ALA A 812 0.68 22.26 26.79
N HIS A 813 0.26 22.71 27.98
CA HIS A 813 0.74 22.26 29.30
C HIS A 813 2.28 22.12 29.42
N LEU A 814 3.04 22.98 28.74
CA LEU A 814 4.50 22.93 28.68
C LEU A 814 5.12 23.31 30.03
N THR A 815 5.97 22.45 30.58
CA THR A 815 6.82 22.77 31.74
C THR A 815 8.02 23.61 31.30
N GLN A 816 8.64 24.30 32.26
CA GLN A 816 9.55 25.43 32.02
C GLN A 816 10.88 25.05 31.34
N ASP A 817 11.18 23.75 31.15
CA ASP A 817 12.54 23.28 30.93
C ASP A 817 12.95 23.08 29.46
N ASN A 818 12.04 23.10 28.46
CA ASN A 818 12.38 22.91 27.04
C ASN A 818 11.58 23.79 26.05
N LEU A 819 11.38 25.06 26.40
CA LEU A 819 10.47 25.98 25.68
C LEU A 819 10.70 26.14 24.16
N GLN A 820 11.92 25.94 23.66
CA GLN A 820 12.25 26.25 22.26
C GLN A 820 12.08 25.03 21.34
N SER A 821 12.40 23.82 21.80
CA SER A 821 12.07 22.58 21.07
C SER A 821 10.57 22.34 21.07
N ASP A 822 9.91 22.57 22.21
CA ASP A 822 8.49 22.23 22.37
C ASP A 822 7.58 23.18 21.59
N VAL A 823 7.94 24.47 21.49
CA VAL A 823 7.23 25.42 20.63
C VAL A 823 7.48 25.11 19.15
N THR A 824 8.67 24.64 18.77
CA THR A 824 8.97 24.27 17.37
C THR A 824 8.21 23.00 16.96
N SER A 825 8.22 21.97 17.80
CA SER A 825 7.41 20.75 17.63
C SER A 825 5.90 21.04 17.61
N PHE A 826 5.44 21.97 18.46
CA PHE A 826 4.05 22.44 18.47
C PHE A 826 3.70 23.27 17.22
N LEU A 827 4.60 24.12 16.72
CA LEU A 827 4.40 24.85 15.46
C LEU A 827 4.37 23.90 14.25
N ILE A 828 5.13 22.81 14.27
CA ILE A 828 5.07 21.74 13.26
C ILE A 828 3.71 21.03 13.31
N SER A 829 3.12 20.82 14.50
CA SER A 829 1.79 20.19 14.62
C SER A 829 0.63 21.11 14.19
N ILE A 830 0.79 22.44 14.25
CA ILE A 830 -0.17 23.43 13.74
C ILE A 830 -0.19 23.49 12.18
N ASN A 831 0.81 22.92 11.50
CA ASN A 831 0.96 23.03 10.04
C ASN A 831 0.13 22.03 9.22
N ARG A 832 -0.61 21.10 9.83
CA ARG A 832 -1.30 20.01 9.08
C ARG A 832 -2.82 20.04 9.23
N VAL A 833 -3.42 21.16 8.84
CA VAL A 833 -4.88 21.25 8.72
C VAL A 833 -5.31 20.32 7.56
N ASP A 834 -6.11 19.31 7.88
CA ASP A 834 -6.69 18.34 6.93
C ASP A 834 -5.71 17.29 6.36
N GLY A 835 -4.68 16.89 7.11
CA GLY A 835 -3.76 15.81 6.72
C GLY A 835 -2.47 16.28 6.03
N ASN A 836 -1.70 15.34 5.46
CA ASN A 836 -0.50 15.63 4.68
C ASN A 836 -0.90 15.95 3.24
N LYS A 837 -0.49 17.13 2.76
CA LYS A 837 -0.84 17.68 1.45
C LYS A 837 0.34 17.73 0.48
N LYS A 838 1.42 16.98 0.74
CA LYS A 838 2.60 16.89 -0.14
C LYS A 838 2.36 16.04 -1.39
N GLY A 839 1.27 15.27 -1.43
CA GLY A 839 0.92 14.42 -2.55
C GLY A 839 0.88 15.18 -3.86
N ILE A 840 1.42 14.60 -4.93
CA ILE A 840 1.19 15.12 -6.29
C ILE A 840 -0.24 14.87 -6.76
N PHE A 841 -0.90 13.88 -6.17
CA PHE A 841 -2.33 13.65 -6.27
C PHE A 841 -3.02 14.00 -4.95
N THR A 842 -4.28 14.45 -5.01
CA THR A 842 -5.11 14.54 -3.80
C THR A 842 -5.42 13.15 -3.23
N ARG A 843 -6.00 13.09 -2.03
CA ARG A 843 -6.44 11.85 -1.40
C ARG A 843 -7.45 11.06 -2.26
N GLN A 844 -8.25 11.76 -3.07
CA GLN A 844 -9.16 11.17 -4.07
C GLN A 844 -8.49 10.87 -5.43
N ARG A 845 -7.16 10.97 -5.50
CA ARG A 845 -6.35 10.75 -6.69
C ARG A 845 -6.69 11.72 -7.83
N GLN A 846 -6.88 13.00 -7.50
CA GLN A 846 -6.98 14.08 -8.50
C GLN A 846 -5.59 14.70 -8.71
N PRO A 847 -5.12 14.91 -9.95
CA PRO A 847 -3.80 15.49 -10.20
C PRO A 847 -3.72 16.95 -9.75
N LYS A 848 -2.68 17.30 -8.99
CA LYS A 848 -2.24 18.68 -8.77
C LYS A 848 -1.31 19.13 -9.88
N ARG A 849 -0.98 20.42 -9.95
CA ARG A 849 0.01 20.97 -10.92
C ARG A 849 1.33 20.21 -10.92
N SER A 850 1.82 19.79 -9.74
CA SER A 850 3.04 19.00 -9.59
C SER A 850 3.01 17.66 -10.33
N ALA A 851 1.87 16.98 -10.42
CA ALA A 851 1.73 15.73 -11.15
C ALA A 851 1.98 15.89 -12.65
N HIS A 852 1.55 17.02 -13.23
CA HIS A 852 1.81 17.33 -14.64
C HIS A 852 3.29 17.64 -14.88
N VAL A 853 3.93 18.41 -13.99
CA VAL A 853 5.35 18.72 -14.06
C VAL A 853 6.21 17.46 -13.94
N LEU A 854 5.84 16.56 -13.02
CA LEU A 854 6.55 15.28 -12.86
C LEU A 854 6.33 14.36 -14.06
N ARG A 855 5.12 14.34 -14.64
CA ARG A 855 4.82 13.57 -15.85
C ARG A 855 5.75 13.95 -17.00
N GLU A 856 5.92 15.25 -17.24
CA GLU A 856 6.85 15.75 -18.26
C GLU A 856 8.29 15.29 -18.00
N ARG A 857 8.75 15.37 -16.74
CA ARG A 857 10.10 14.95 -16.36
C ARG A 857 10.33 13.44 -16.51
N TYR A 858 9.44 12.62 -15.97
CA TYR A 858 9.65 11.17 -15.92
C TYR A 858 9.60 10.54 -17.31
N PHE A 859 8.75 11.01 -18.22
CA PHE A 859 8.79 10.56 -19.61
C PHE A 859 10.02 11.09 -20.36
N ALA A 860 10.49 12.31 -20.09
CA ALA A 860 11.75 12.80 -20.67
C ALA A 860 12.95 11.94 -20.23
N LEU A 861 13.01 11.57 -18.94
CA LEU A 861 14.03 10.66 -18.41
C LEU A 861 13.90 9.25 -19.00
N ALA A 862 12.69 8.73 -19.15
CA ALA A 862 12.45 7.42 -19.77
C ALA A 862 12.90 7.39 -21.24
N GLN A 863 12.66 8.47 -21.99
CA GLN A 863 13.16 8.59 -23.34
C GLN A 863 14.69 8.67 -23.37
N GLU A 864 15.29 9.46 -22.48
CA GLU A 864 16.75 9.65 -22.42
C GLU A 864 17.50 8.37 -22.03
N LEU A 865 17.01 7.68 -20.98
CA LEU A 865 17.71 6.56 -20.35
C LEU A 865 17.37 5.21 -20.99
N ASP A 866 16.11 5.05 -21.41
CA ASP A 866 15.56 3.74 -21.81
C ASP A 866 15.05 3.73 -23.27
N ASN A 867 15.17 4.85 -24.00
CA ASN A 867 14.61 5.03 -25.34
C ASN A 867 13.09 4.73 -25.38
N ALA A 868 12.38 5.07 -24.29
CA ALA A 868 10.95 4.87 -24.17
C ALA A 868 10.16 5.75 -25.16
N THR A 869 9.02 5.25 -25.63
CA THR A 869 8.11 6.02 -26.49
C THR A 869 7.36 7.06 -25.67
N LEU A 870 7.39 8.31 -26.11
CA LEU A 870 6.65 9.40 -25.48
C LEU A 870 5.16 9.32 -25.82
N PRO A 871 4.24 9.51 -24.84
CA PRO A 871 2.83 9.71 -25.10
C PRO A 871 2.54 10.91 -26.02
N GLU A 872 1.53 10.78 -26.89
CA GLU A 872 1.11 11.82 -27.84
C GLU A 872 0.53 13.08 -27.17
N ASP A 873 0.06 12.96 -25.92
CA ASP A 873 -0.56 14.03 -25.14
C ASP A 873 0.40 14.72 -24.16
N LEU A 874 1.72 14.49 -24.28
CA LEU A 874 2.72 15.22 -23.52
C LEU A 874 2.94 16.63 -24.05
N THR A 875 2.94 17.60 -23.15
CA THR A 875 3.52 18.92 -23.40
C THR A 875 5.05 18.82 -23.36
N PRO A 876 5.79 19.55 -24.21
CA PRO A 876 7.26 19.51 -24.19
C PRO A 876 7.80 19.99 -22.85
N TYR A 877 8.63 19.17 -22.18
CA TYR A 877 9.35 19.58 -20.98
C TYR A 877 10.40 20.63 -21.36
N VAL A 878 10.31 21.83 -20.79
CA VAL A 878 11.36 22.87 -20.91
C VAL A 878 11.76 23.32 -19.52
N SER A 879 12.74 22.65 -18.92
CA SER A 879 13.49 23.28 -17.82
C SER A 879 14.17 24.54 -18.39
N SER A 880 14.21 25.64 -17.64
CA SER A 880 14.79 26.90 -18.12
C SER A 880 16.25 26.77 -18.59
N MET A 881 16.98 25.73 -18.14
CA MET A 881 18.30 25.37 -18.65
C MET A 881 18.30 24.52 -19.94
N TRP A 882 17.23 23.77 -20.22
CA TRP A 882 17.10 23.02 -21.49
C TRP A 882 16.94 23.94 -22.71
N SER A 883 16.52 25.19 -22.50
CA SER A 883 16.43 26.20 -23.57
C SER A 883 17.79 26.68 -24.10
N GLN A 884 18.91 26.40 -23.42
CA GLN A 884 20.22 26.94 -23.81
C GLN A 884 21.14 25.95 -24.54
N THR A 885 20.78 24.65 -24.65
CA THR A 885 21.75 23.67 -25.19
C THR A 885 21.27 22.75 -26.31
N ARG A 886 19.96 22.62 -26.62
CA ARG A 886 19.50 21.83 -27.80
C ARG A 886 18.18 22.30 -28.44
N VAL A 887 18.06 23.59 -28.73
CA VAL A 887 17.07 24.06 -29.72
C VAL A 887 17.82 24.76 -30.85
N ASN A 888 18.65 24.00 -31.56
CA ASN A 888 19.23 24.38 -32.86
C ASN A 888 19.86 23.16 -33.55
N THR A 889 19.07 22.10 -33.74
CA THR A 889 19.28 21.13 -34.82
C THR A 889 17.95 20.43 -35.08
N GLU A 890 17.23 20.99 -36.05
CA GLU A 890 16.28 20.37 -36.98
C GLU A 890 15.51 19.12 -36.53
N LEU A 891 14.24 19.34 -36.18
CA LEU A 891 13.11 18.50 -36.55
C LEU A 891 11.99 19.40 -37.09
#